data_AF-A0A9D0Z2Z6-F1
#
_entry.id   AF-A0A9D0Z2Z6-F1
#
_cell.length_a   1.000
_cell.length_b   1.000
_cell.length_c   1.000
_cell.angle_alpha   90.00
_cell.angle_beta   90.00
_cell.angle_gamma   90.00
#
_symmetry.space_group_name_H-M   'P 1'
#
loop_
_entity.id
_entity.type
_entity.pdbx_description
1 polymer ?
#
loop_
_entity_poly.entity_id
_entity_poly.type
_entity_poly.pdbx_seq_one_letter_code
_entity_poly.pdbx_strand_id
1 'polypeptide(L)'
;MKITWKKWGSLLLALALVLSLAPPVQAAPAREETVQSRGEKIPVALAVAAMPDKLTYMEYTEELDVTGGQIKVYWNDGTSEVMDMTREMVTGFDNTKLGTQTLTVTYGQASASFQVEVVAKTAQSIAVTRLPDKLTYLTTYEELDVTGGEITVTYADGTPAKVIPMTREMVTGFDNTQLGPQTLTVTYAGAETTYEVEIVAATLTHISVSQLPEQTVYLWNVDSLNLEGAVISLHFNNNTTTQIPMTREMVTGFDNTQAGPQTLTVTYQGETATFQVAVEKNNTTQFASGLGTKEWPYIILTKEHLNNVRLYLNGHFKMMEDIVFTEEDFEANGAYYNNGQGWEPIGAYRWDFSTSFTGTFDGDGHTITGLKMNLVASEEVYAGLFGYIKNGTVTNLGMVDSQIQGESTERYDYCYAGGIAGYVADGTISNCRNTGEVTTSSVQSFSYAGGIAGRISGSSISNCCNTGGVTAKNDAGGIAGWVTDNCTIISCRNTGEVTAEENAGGVGGNVSGGTISSCSNTGGVTAGDDAGGIVGYTEGGTIQGCANGGEVTSSSRAGGIVGSVWKGGTVSASCNTSAVLGRWAAGGIVCHLEDSAISGCYNTGDVSASRFAGGVSGQVGLSTIRNCYNNGAVSSRNDYAGGISAYASSSTFSSCYNTGAVLASSETSYRHYAGGIAGYTYNSDISFCYFLDTAQRGIANGGGETTACTWEAMKKQDTFQGFDFETAWTMEGIPGYSYPELTSVIAVSPCETKGHTTFRVGEKAPTYTSEGYTGDIYCLGCGLLVEQGRVIPVRDDHAEIYRIYNPGNGKHHYTMDASERDALVGGGWIYEGIAWKAPKEGKPIYRVYNPGNDNHLYTMDSDERDRLVKGGWQYEGILCYSFDETGTPLYRVCNPYVTKNPHHYTDSLEECDFLESNGWRIEGISWYGLRK
;
A
#
# COMPACT_ATOMS: atom_id res chain seq x y z
N MET A 1 42.02 11.67 -2.18
CA MET A 1 42.83 12.31 -3.24
C MET A 1 42.29 11.86 -4.61
N LYS A 2 42.35 12.70 -5.64
CA LYS A 2 41.80 12.48 -7.02
C LYS A 2 42.58 11.36 -7.78
N ILE A 3 42.09 10.67 -8.83
CA ILE A 3 40.83 10.76 -9.61
C ILE A 3 40.39 9.43 -10.27
N THR A 4 39.22 9.45 -10.94
CA THR A 4 38.39 8.37 -11.53
C THR A 4 38.88 7.65 -12.80
N TRP A 5 38.21 6.52 -13.12
CA TRP A 5 38.16 5.88 -14.44
C TRP A 5 37.18 6.57 -15.43
N LYS A 6 37.37 6.34 -16.75
CA LYS A 6 36.33 6.32 -17.82
C LYS A 6 36.72 5.20 -18.81
N LYS A 7 35.85 4.24 -19.19
CA LYS A 7 34.59 4.22 -19.99
C LYS A 7 34.82 4.16 -21.52
N TRP A 8 33.86 3.53 -22.22
CA TRP A 8 33.70 3.36 -23.69
C TRP A 8 34.38 2.15 -24.37
N GLY A 9 33.71 1.58 -25.38
CA GLY A 9 34.21 0.40 -26.13
C GLY A 9 33.14 -0.44 -26.85
N SER A 10 32.26 0.16 -27.66
CA SER A 10 31.34 -0.56 -28.57
C SER A 10 31.99 -0.82 -29.94
N LEU A 11 31.64 -1.91 -30.64
CA LEU A 11 31.30 -1.92 -32.09
C LEU A 11 30.80 -3.28 -32.63
N LEU A 12 30.46 -3.30 -33.93
CA LEU A 12 29.82 -4.39 -34.70
C LEU A 12 30.80 -5.40 -35.32
N LEU A 13 30.20 -6.49 -35.83
CA LEU A 13 30.73 -7.51 -36.75
C LEU A 13 31.62 -7.01 -37.90
N ALA A 14 32.66 -7.81 -38.20
CA ALA A 14 33.15 -8.11 -39.55
C ALA A 14 33.77 -9.54 -39.54
N LEU A 15 33.89 -10.20 -40.71
CA LEU A 15 34.19 -11.65 -40.81
C LEU A 15 35.42 -11.95 -41.70
N ALA A 16 36.12 -13.05 -41.40
CA ALA A 16 37.04 -13.83 -42.27
C ALA A 16 38.40 -13.17 -42.68
N LEU A 17 39.48 -13.91 -42.96
CA LEU A 17 39.99 -15.27 -42.59
C LEU A 17 41.45 -15.40 -43.11
N VAL A 18 42.32 -16.28 -42.54
CA VAL A 18 43.29 -17.20 -43.23
C VAL A 18 44.27 -17.86 -42.21
N LEU A 19 44.94 -18.97 -42.60
CA LEU A 19 45.49 -20.08 -41.78
C LEU A 19 46.98 -20.00 -41.33
N SER A 20 47.40 -21.00 -40.50
CA SER A 20 48.75 -21.56 -40.18
C SER A 20 49.27 -21.32 -38.73
N LEU A 21 50.09 -22.18 -38.07
CA LEU A 21 50.58 -23.56 -38.31
C LEU A 21 51.00 -24.26 -36.97
N ALA A 22 51.53 -25.50 -37.01
CA ALA A 22 51.97 -26.36 -35.86
C ALA A 22 53.04 -27.40 -36.31
N PRO A 23 53.50 -28.44 -35.54
CA PRO A 23 53.69 -28.68 -34.07
C PRO A 23 55.21 -28.99 -33.73
N PRO A 24 55.67 -29.42 -32.51
CA PRO A 24 55.63 -30.82 -31.94
C PRO A 24 55.30 -30.88 -30.38
N VAL A 25 54.89 -31.96 -29.66
CA VAL A 25 55.33 -33.38 -29.44
C VAL A 25 56.63 -33.48 -28.57
N GLN A 26 56.81 -34.24 -27.45
CA GLN A 26 56.07 -35.21 -26.56
C GLN A 26 56.91 -35.43 -25.22
N ALA A 27 56.69 -36.25 -24.16
CA ALA A 27 55.64 -37.12 -23.56
C ALA A 27 56.04 -37.68 -22.13
N ALA A 28 55.09 -38.30 -21.38
CA ALA A 28 55.25 -39.40 -20.36
C ALA A 28 55.82 -39.12 -18.92
N PRO A 29 55.64 -40.03 -17.91
CA PRO A 29 54.39 -40.71 -17.46
C PRO A 29 54.22 -40.90 -15.91
N ALA A 30 53.00 -41.20 -15.44
CA ALA A 30 52.69 -41.90 -14.16
C ALA A 30 51.27 -42.52 -14.21
N ARG A 31 50.93 -43.48 -13.31
CA ARG A 31 49.68 -44.29 -13.38
C ARG A 31 49.20 -44.77 -12.01
N GLU A 32 47.90 -44.62 -11.74
CA GLU A 32 47.13 -45.35 -10.70
C GLU A 32 45.68 -45.59 -11.21
N GLU A 33 44.87 -46.42 -10.53
CA GLU A 33 43.83 -47.22 -11.20
C GLU A 33 42.35 -46.97 -10.82
N THR A 34 41.47 -47.09 -11.83
CA THR A 34 39.98 -47.25 -11.76
C THR A 34 39.17 -46.06 -11.22
N VAL A 35 37.89 -45.86 -11.54
CA VAL A 35 36.87 -46.67 -12.26
C VAL A 35 36.30 -45.87 -13.45
N GLN A 36 35.92 -46.55 -14.54
CA GLN A 36 35.22 -45.93 -15.67
C GLN A 36 33.71 -45.85 -15.41
N SER A 37 33.17 -44.66 -15.21
CA SER A 37 31.71 -44.44 -15.30
C SER A 37 31.28 -44.44 -16.77
N ARG A 38 30.20 -45.17 -17.09
CA ARG A 38 29.47 -44.92 -18.34
C ARG A 38 28.67 -43.63 -18.15
N GLY A 39 28.78 -42.70 -19.10
CA GLY A 39 27.84 -41.59 -19.20
C GLY A 39 26.43 -42.13 -19.45
N GLU A 40 25.43 -41.49 -18.85
CA GLU A 40 24.04 -41.89 -19.00
C GLU A 40 23.52 -41.55 -20.40
N LYS A 41 22.81 -42.50 -21.02
CA LYS A 41 22.22 -42.33 -22.35
C LYS A 41 20.94 -41.49 -22.22
N ILE A 42 21.00 -40.26 -22.73
CA ILE A 42 19.88 -39.31 -22.73
C ILE A 42 19.35 -39.19 -24.17
N PRO A 43 18.04 -39.35 -24.41
CA PRO A 43 17.47 -39.20 -25.75
C PRO A 43 17.41 -37.72 -26.12
N VAL A 44 18.04 -37.33 -27.23
CA VAL A 44 18.18 -35.93 -27.68
C VAL A 44 17.35 -35.61 -28.92
N ALA A 45 16.93 -36.62 -29.68
CA ALA A 45 15.97 -36.47 -30.76
C ALA A 45 15.19 -37.78 -30.98
N LEU A 46 13.98 -37.66 -31.50
CA LEU A 46 13.10 -38.77 -31.84
C LEU A 46 12.59 -38.61 -33.28
N ALA A 47 12.36 -39.71 -33.97
CA ALA A 47 11.68 -39.72 -35.26
C ALA A 47 10.73 -40.92 -35.34
N VAL A 48 9.62 -40.80 -36.07
CA VAL A 48 8.79 -41.95 -36.44
C VAL A 48 9.55 -42.73 -37.53
N ALA A 49 9.85 -43.99 -37.25
CA ALA A 49 10.60 -44.89 -38.14
C ALA A 49 9.68 -45.71 -39.05
N ALA A 50 8.52 -46.10 -38.52
CA ALA A 50 7.40 -46.68 -39.25
C ALA A 50 6.09 -46.10 -38.69
N MET A 51 5.13 -45.80 -39.55
CA MET A 51 3.78 -45.41 -39.13
C MET A 51 3.02 -46.63 -38.60
N PRO A 52 2.05 -46.46 -37.68
CA PRO A 52 1.05 -47.49 -37.40
C PRO A 52 0.34 -47.99 -38.67
N ASP A 53 -0.05 -49.28 -38.67
CA ASP A 53 -0.73 -49.94 -39.78
C ASP A 53 -2.12 -49.34 -40.08
N LYS A 54 -2.71 -48.65 -39.09
CA LYS A 54 -3.98 -47.93 -39.20
C LYS A 54 -3.76 -46.44 -38.95
N LEU A 55 -4.25 -45.59 -39.87
CA LEU A 55 -4.16 -44.13 -39.79
C LEU A 55 -5.51 -43.42 -40.02
N THR A 56 -6.61 -44.16 -40.19
CA THR A 56 -7.97 -43.61 -40.37
C THR A 56 -8.92 -44.32 -39.41
N TYR A 57 -9.74 -43.56 -38.68
CA TYR A 57 -10.61 -44.07 -37.61
C TYR A 57 -12.03 -43.50 -37.76
N MET A 58 -13.03 -44.28 -37.34
CA MET A 58 -14.44 -43.84 -37.33
C MET A 58 -14.78 -43.08 -36.04
N GLU A 59 -15.47 -41.94 -36.19
CA GLU A 59 -15.88 -41.08 -35.07
C GLU A 59 -16.69 -41.87 -34.01
N TYR A 60 -16.45 -41.58 -32.73
CA TYR A 60 -17.08 -42.17 -31.54
C TYR A 60 -17.14 -43.71 -31.48
N THR A 61 -16.38 -44.45 -32.30
CA THR A 61 -16.57 -45.90 -32.48
C THR A 61 -15.28 -46.73 -32.51
N GLU A 62 -14.11 -46.12 -32.71
CA GLU A 62 -12.82 -46.84 -32.75
C GLU A 62 -11.75 -46.18 -31.87
N GLU A 63 -10.96 -46.98 -31.16
CA GLU A 63 -9.83 -46.52 -30.36
C GLU A 63 -8.52 -46.48 -31.17
N LEU A 64 -7.51 -45.74 -30.66
CA LEU A 64 -6.20 -45.62 -31.30
C LEU A 64 -5.40 -46.93 -31.19
N ASP A 65 -5.39 -47.69 -32.28
CA ASP A 65 -4.42 -48.77 -32.50
C ASP A 65 -3.10 -48.19 -33.03
N VAL A 66 -1.98 -48.52 -32.38
CA VAL A 66 -0.61 -48.09 -32.76
C VAL A 66 0.24 -49.24 -33.32
N THR A 67 -0.35 -50.43 -33.53
CA THR A 67 0.33 -51.63 -34.04
C THR A 67 1.03 -51.34 -35.38
N GLY A 68 2.22 -51.92 -35.57
CA GLY A 68 3.09 -51.65 -36.73
C GLY A 68 3.95 -50.38 -36.59
N GLY A 69 3.56 -49.44 -35.72
CA GLY A 69 4.29 -48.20 -35.49
C GLY A 69 5.63 -48.43 -34.80
N GLN A 70 6.67 -47.75 -35.29
CA GLN A 70 8.01 -47.79 -34.71
C GLN A 70 8.61 -46.39 -34.60
N ILE A 71 9.42 -46.16 -33.57
CA ILE A 71 10.17 -44.92 -33.32
C ILE A 71 11.67 -45.18 -33.40
N LYS A 72 12.44 -44.18 -33.83
CA LYS A 72 13.90 -44.18 -33.79
C LYS A 72 14.41 -43.12 -32.84
N VAL A 73 15.06 -43.56 -31.76
CA VAL A 73 15.65 -42.71 -30.73
C VAL A 73 17.10 -42.38 -31.10
N TYR A 74 17.49 -41.12 -30.97
CA TYR A 74 18.86 -40.65 -31.10
C TYR A 74 19.38 -40.19 -29.74
N TRP A 75 20.59 -40.63 -29.39
CA TRP A 75 21.16 -40.46 -28.05
C TRP A 75 22.25 -39.38 -28.02
N ASN A 76 22.45 -38.80 -26.84
CA ASN A 76 23.53 -37.83 -26.55
C ASN A 76 24.96 -38.35 -26.87
N ASP A 77 25.16 -39.68 -26.89
CA ASP A 77 26.43 -40.31 -27.28
C ASP A 77 26.63 -40.44 -28.82
N GLY A 78 25.68 -39.96 -29.61
CA GLY A 78 25.69 -40.03 -31.08
C GLY A 78 25.20 -41.35 -31.67
N THR A 79 24.79 -42.32 -30.85
CA THR A 79 24.18 -43.57 -31.32
C THR A 79 22.68 -43.42 -31.56
N SER A 80 22.05 -44.42 -32.19
CA SER A 80 20.60 -44.46 -32.40
C SER A 80 20.06 -45.88 -32.45
N GLU A 81 18.84 -46.10 -31.96
CA GLU A 81 18.16 -47.40 -31.98
C GLU A 81 16.68 -47.27 -32.38
N VAL A 82 16.08 -48.35 -32.86
CA VAL A 82 14.67 -48.42 -33.29
C VAL A 82 13.91 -49.29 -32.29
N MET A 83 12.71 -48.84 -31.92
CA MET A 83 11.85 -49.46 -30.90
C MET A 83 10.40 -49.44 -31.39
N ASP A 84 9.59 -50.41 -30.95
CA ASP A 84 8.15 -50.41 -31.25
C ASP A 84 7.42 -49.31 -30.45
N MET A 85 6.41 -48.70 -31.06
CA MET A 85 5.58 -47.66 -30.46
C MET A 85 4.54 -48.29 -29.52
N THR A 86 4.43 -47.81 -28.28
CA THR A 86 3.36 -48.24 -27.36
C THR A 86 2.26 -47.17 -27.23
N ARG A 87 1.04 -47.60 -26.90
CA ARG A 87 -0.11 -46.70 -26.77
C ARG A 87 0.12 -45.56 -25.77
N GLU A 88 0.88 -45.82 -24.70
CA GLU A 88 1.22 -44.88 -23.63
C GLU A 88 2.16 -43.76 -24.09
N MET A 89 2.97 -44.00 -25.13
CA MET A 89 3.87 -42.97 -25.68
C MET A 89 3.13 -41.91 -26.51
N VAL A 90 1.86 -42.15 -26.89
CA VAL A 90 1.13 -41.34 -27.89
C VAL A 90 -0.02 -40.53 -27.28
N THR A 91 0.02 -39.22 -27.48
CA THR A 91 -1.02 -38.28 -27.04
C THR A 91 -1.61 -37.49 -28.22
N GLY A 92 -2.77 -36.86 -28.00
CA GLY A 92 -3.42 -35.99 -29.00
C GLY A 92 -4.46 -36.65 -29.91
N PHE A 93 -4.78 -37.93 -29.71
CA PHE A 93 -5.91 -38.58 -30.40
C PHE A 93 -7.24 -38.35 -29.66
N ASP A 94 -8.26 -37.94 -30.39
CA ASP A 94 -9.59 -37.66 -29.88
C ASP A 94 -10.65 -38.11 -30.91
N ASN A 95 -11.21 -39.31 -30.76
CA ASN A 95 -12.21 -39.83 -31.71
C ASN A 95 -13.57 -39.11 -31.66
N THR A 96 -13.70 -38.00 -30.92
CA THR A 96 -14.89 -37.13 -30.88
C THR A 96 -14.78 -35.89 -31.78
N LYS A 97 -13.71 -35.79 -32.59
CA LYS A 97 -13.42 -34.64 -33.47
C LYS A 97 -13.05 -35.09 -34.88
N LEU A 98 -13.84 -34.69 -35.87
CA LEU A 98 -13.60 -34.99 -37.28
C LEU A 98 -12.34 -34.31 -37.85
N GLY A 99 -11.79 -34.91 -38.91
CA GLY A 99 -10.68 -34.39 -39.71
C GLY A 99 -9.31 -34.95 -39.33
N THR A 100 -8.26 -34.36 -39.90
CA THR A 100 -6.86 -34.77 -39.67
C THR A 100 -6.36 -34.27 -38.32
N GLN A 101 -5.96 -35.20 -37.45
CA GLN A 101 -5.39 -34.93 -36.13
C GLN A 101 -3.88 -35.17 -36.15
N THR A 102 -3.12 -34.32 -35.46
CA THR A 102 -1.67 -34.50 -35.31
C THR A 102 -1.37 -35.03 -33.92
N LEU A 103 -0.94 -36.29 -33.86
CA LEU A 103 -0.62 -37.03 -32.64
C LEU A 103 0.87 -36.87 -32.34
N THR A 104 1.21 -36.82 -31.05
CA THR A 104 2.60 -36.68 -30.58
C THR A 104 3.03 -37.96 -29.88
N VAL A 105 4.13 -38.56 -30.34
CA VAL A 105 4.81 -39.67 -29.67
C VAL A 105 6.02 -39.14 -28.89
N THR A 106 6.17 -39.54 -27.63
CA THR A 106 7.20 -39.03 -26.72
C THR A 106 7.99 -40.17 -26.08
N TYR A 107 9.32 -40.02 -26.00
CA TYR A 107 10.21 -40.96 -25.32
C TYR A 107 11.32 -40.21 -24.57
N GLY A 108 11.27 -40.24 -23.24
CA GLY A 108 12.11 -39.38 -22.40
C GLY A 108 11.75 -37.90 -22.61
N GLN A 109 12.75 -37.06 -22.90
CA GLN A 109 12.53 -35.64 -23.25
C GLN A 109 12.40 -35.38 -24.77
N ALA A 110 12.54 -36.41 -25.61
CA ALA A 110 12.44 -36.27 -27.06
C ALA A 110 11.05 -36.67 -27.57
N SER A 111 10.53 -35.94 -28.55
CA SER A 111 9.22 -36.20 -29.16
C SER A 111 9.27 -36.12 -30.69
N ALA A 112 8.28 -36.73 -31.32
CA ALA A 112 8.00 -36.67 -32.75
C ALA A 112 6.47 -36.68 -32.96
N SER A 113 6.00 -36.40 -34.18
CA SER A 113 4.57 -36.38 -34.47
C SER A 113 4.23 -37.14 -35.75
N PHE A 114 3.01 -37.67 -35.81
CA PHE A 114 2.39 -38.25 -37.01
C PHE A 114 0.93 -37.81 -37.10
N GLN A 115 0.28 -38.10 -38.23
CA GLN A 115 -1.12 -37.71 -38.46
C GLN A 115 -2.01 -38.93 -38.65
N VAL A 116 -3.24 -38.81 -38.16
CA VAL A 116 -4.34 -39.75 -38.41
C VAL A 116 -5.59 -38.95 -38.79
N GLU A 117 -6.57 -39.58 -39.42
CA GLU A 117 -7.82 -38.95 -39.84
C GLU A 117 -9.01 -39.59 -39.15
N VAL A 118 -9.88 -38.78 -38.54
CA VAL A 118 -11.15 -39.23 -37.95
C VAL A 118 -12.29 -38.83 -38.87
N VAL A 119 -13.09 -39.80 -39.31
CA VAL A 119 -14.15 -39.58 -40.32
C VAL A 119 -15.54 -39.92 -39.79
N ALA A 120 -16.53 -39.14 -40.23
CA ALA A 120 -17.93 -39.34 -39.89
C ALA A 120 -18.54 -40.49 -40.69
N LYS A 121 -19.40 -41.27 -40.04
CA LYS A 121 -20.19 -42.33 -40.69
C LYS A 121 -21.51 -41.74 -41.19
N THR A 122 -21.89 -42.02 -42.44
CA THR A 122 -23.10 -41.44 -43.06
C THR A 122 -24.37 -41.86 -42.29
N ALA A 123 -25.12 -40.88 -41.78
CA ALA A 123 -26.41 -41.11 -41.13
C ALA A 123 -27.50 -41.42 -42.17
N GLN A 124 -28.45 -42.27 -41.81
CA GLN A 124 -29.70 -42.46 -42.55
C GLN A 124 -30.76 -41.45 -42.12
N SER A 125 -30.81 -41.18 -40.81
CA SER A 125 -31.71 -40.20 -40.20
C SER A 125 -31.19 -39.79 -38.81
N ILE A 126 -31.59 -38.61 -38.37
CA ILE A 126 -31.41 -38.14 -36.99
C ILE A 126 -32.75 -37.68 -36.42
N ALA A 127 -32.89 -37.71 -35.09
CA ALA A 127 -34.07 -37.19 -34.41
C ALA A 127 -33.69 -36.56 -33.06
N VAL A 128 -34.26 -35.38 -32.76
CA VAL A 128 -34.13 -34.76 -31.44
C VAL A 128 -34.72 -35.69 -30.38
N THR A 129 -33.87 -36.11 -29.44
CA THR A 129 -34.19 -37.08 -28.38
C THR A 129 -34.29 -36.41 -27.02
N ARG A 130 -33.50 -35.35 -26.82
CA ARG A 130 -33.67 -34.37 -25.74
C ARG A 130 -33.55 -32.97 -26.34
N LEU A 131 -34.45 -32.07 -25.96
CA LEU A 131 -34.37 -30.66 -26.32
C LEU A 131 -33.30 -29.96 -25.47
N PRO A 132 -32.63 -28.90 -25.97
CA PRO A 132 -31.80 -28.04 -25.14
C PRO A 132 -32.55 -27.52 -23.91
N ASP A 133 -31.81 -27.32 -22.82
CA ASP A 133 -32.38 -26.89 -21.54
C ASP A 133 -32.87 -25.42 -21.58
N LYS A 134 -32.47 -24.63 -22.60
CA LYS A 134 -32.96 -23.28 -22.90
C LYS A 134 -33.64 -23.20 -24.27
N LEU A 135 -34.96 -22.93 -24.27
CA LEU A 135 -35.79 -22.79 -25.48
C LEU A 135 -36.41 -21.39 -25.66
N THR A 136 -36.14 -20.45 -24.76
CA THR A 136 -36.63 -19.07 -24.83
C THR A 136 -35.46 -18.10 -24.67
N TYR A 137 -35.39 -17.10 -25.54
CA TYR A 137 -34.25 -16.19 -25.69
C TYR A 137 -34.71 -14.74 -25.78
N LEU A 138 -33.85 -13.81 -25.40
CA LEU A 138 -34.14 -12.38 -25.42
C LEU A 138 -33.44 -11.66 -26.57
N THR A 139 -34.17 -10.74 -27.21
CA THR A 139 -33.68 -10.07 -28.41
C THR A 139 -32.40 -9.26 -28.18
N THR A 140 -31.55 -9.20 -29.19
CA THR A 140 -30.35 -8.33 -29.28
C THR A 140 -29.19 -8.66 -28.33
N TYR A 141 -29.39 -9.47 -27.27
CA TYR A 141 -28.38 -9.65 -26.21
C TYR A 141 -28.05 -11.11 -25.81
N GLU A 142 -28.70 -12.13 -26.39
CA GLU A 142 -28.44 -13.53 -26.03
C GLU A 142 -28.06 -14.41 -27.23
N GLU A 143 -27.03 -15.25 -27.06
CA GLU A 143 -26.64 -16.28 -28.03
C GLU A 143 -27.42 -17.60 -27.82
N LEU A 144 -27.44 -18.46 -28.86
CA LEU A 144 -28.09 -19.77 -28.81
C LEU A 144 -27.31 -20.74 -27.91
N ASP A 145 -27.99 -21.27 -26.89
CA ASP A 145 -27.48 -22.33 -26.02
C ASP A 145 -28.10 -23.68 -26.42
N VAL A 146 -27.26 -24.65 -26.75
CA VAL A 146 -27.67 -26.01 -27.13
C VAL A 146 -27.46 -27.02 -25.99
N THR A 147 -27.01 -26.55 -24.82
CA THR A 147 -26.68 -27.39 -23.66
C THR A 147 -27.88 -28.24 -23.24
N GLY A 148 -27.62 -29.52 -22.93
CA GLY A 148 -28.65 -30.52 -22.64
C GLY A 148 -29.36 -31.10 -23.86
N GLY A 149 -29.21 -30.51 -25.06
CA GLY A 149 -29.78 -31.04 -26.29
C GLY A 149 -29.07 -32.31 -26.77
N GLU A 150 -29.83 -33.30 -27.22
CA GLU A 150 -29.31 -34.59 -27.71
C GLU A 150 -30.10 -35.06 -28.94
N ILE A 151 -29.40 -35.61 -29.93
CA ILE A 151 -29.98 -36.32 -31.07
C ILE A 151 -29.70 -37.83 -31.00
N THR A 152 -30.62 -38.65 -31.47
CA THR A 152 -30.35 -40.06 -31.80
C THR A 152 -30.07 -40.16 -33.29
N VAL A 153 -28.95 -40.80 -33.63
CA VAL A 153 -28.51 -41.06 -35.02
C VAL A 153 -28.77 -42.52 -35.38
N THR A 154 -29.38 -42.76 -36.53
CA THR A 154 -29.58 -44.10 -37.11
C THR A 154 -28.75 -44.24 -38.38
N TYR A 155 -28.01 -45.34 -38.50
CA TYR A 155 -27.07 -45.59 -39.61
C TYR A 155 -27.61 -46.65 -40.59
N ALA A 156 -27.41 -46.41 -41.89
CA ALA A 156 -27.99 -47.23 -42.97
C ALA A 156 -27.48 -48.68 -43.06
N ASP A 157 -26.38 -49.01 -42.37
CA ASP A 157 -25.73 -50.33 -42.41
C ASP A 157 -26.16 -51.27 -41.28
N GLY A 158 -27.12 -50.85 -40.44
CA GLY A 158 -27.60 -51.65 -39.31
C GLY A 158 -26.77 -51.50 -38.03
N THR A 159 -25.81 -50.57 -37.97
CA THR A 159 -25.17 -50.18 -36.70
C THR A 159 -26.24 -49.71 -35.70
N PRO A 160 -26.20 -50.14 -34.42
CA PRO A 160 -27.13 -49.67 -33.40
C PRO A 160 -27.18 -48.14 -33.31
N ALA A 161 -28.38 -47.60 -33.13
CA ALA A 161 -28.58 -46.16 -33.02
C ALA A 161 -27.84 -45.58 -31.80
N LYS A 162 -27.26 -44.39 -31.96
CA LYS A 162 -26.41 -43.74 -30.95
C LYS A 162 -26.93 -42.35 -30.60
N VAL A 163 -26.98 -42.04 -29.31
CA VAL A 163 -27.25 -40.69 -28.81
C VAL A 163 -25.97 -39.86 -28.89
N ILE A 164 -26.06 -38.63 -29.40
CA ILE A 164 -24.98 -37.66 -29.56
C ILE A 164 -25.48 -36.30 -29.04
N PRO A 165 -24.72 -35.59 -28.17
CA PRO A 165 -25.10 -34.26 -27.71
C PRO A 165 -25.07 -33.25 -28.88
N MET A 166 -25.94 -32.26 -28.83
CA MET A 166 -25.92 -31.15 -29.79
C MET A 166 -24.71 -30.25 -29.55
N THR A 167 -24.09 -29.76 -30.62
CA THR A 167 -23.07 -28.71 -30.59
C THR A 167 -23.57 -27.47 -31.32
N ARG A 168 -22.99 -26.30 -31.03
CA ARG A 168 -23.44 -25.02 -31.61
C ARG A 168 -23.36 -25.02 -33.15
N GLU A 169 -22.39 -25.73 -33.72
CA GLU A 169 -22.17 -25.86 -35.17
C GLU A 169 -23.22 -26.72 -35.87
N MET A 170 -23.83 -27.68 -35.16
CA MET A 170 -24.90 -28.52 -35.71
C MET A 170 -26.21 -27.74 -35.93
N VAL A 171 -26.40 -26.58 -35.28
CA VAL A 171 -27.70 -25.87 -35.23
C VAL A 171 -27.69 -24.54 -35.99
N THR A 172 -28.63 -24.40 -36.92
CA THR A 172 -28.79 -23.24 -37.81
C THR A 172 -30.21 -22.66 -37.73
N GLY A 173 -30.39 -21.42 -38.21
CA GLY A 173 -31.70 -20.74 -38.27
C GLY A 173 -32.04 -19.82 -37.09
N PHE A 174 -31.14 -19.62 -36.12
CA PHE A 174 -31.37 -18.76 -34.96
C PHE A 174 -31.03 -17.29 -35.27
N ASP A 175 -31.99 -16.39 -35.06
CA ASP A 175 -31.87 -14.95 -35.27
C ASP A 175 -32.46 -14.17 -34.07
N ASN A 176 -31.61 -13.78 -33.12
CA ASN A 176 -32.05 -13.02 -31.94
C ASN A 176 -32.51 -11.58 -32.25
N THR A 177 -32.58 -11.15 -33.51
CA THR A 177 -33.17 -9.85 -33.90
C THR A 177 -34.67 -9.92 -34.18
N GLN A 178 -35.23 -11.12 -34.40
CA GLN A 178 -36.64 -11.30 -34.80
C GLN A 178 -37.49 -11.93 -33.67
N LEU A 179 -38.43 -11.16 -33.13
CA LEU A 179 -39.35 -11.60 -32.07
C LEU A 179 -40.34 -12.68 -32.55
N GLY A 180 -40.67 -13.62 -31.66
CA GLY A 180 -41.61 -14.72 -31.90
C GLY A 180 -40.93 -16.10 -31.98
N PRO A 181 -41.70 -17.16 -32.30
CA PRO A 181 -41.17 -18.51 -32.44
C PRO A 181 -40.30 -18.67 -33.69
N GLN A 182 -39.22 -19.45 -33.57
CA GLN A 182 -38.27 -19.77 -34.64
C GLN A 182 -38.00 -21.27 -34.67
N THR A 183 -38.07 -21.86 -35.87
CA THR A 183 -37.73 -23.27 -36.10
C THR A 183 -36.25 -23.38 -36.44
N LEU A 184 -35.47 -24.03 -35.58
CA LEU A 184 -34.04 -24.27 -35.75
C LEU A 184 -33.78 -25.62 -36.42
N THR A 185 -32.81 -25.68 -37.33
CA THR A 185 -32.43 -26.90 -38.05
C THR A 185 -31.14 -27.46 -37.51
N VAL A 186 -31.19 -28.69 -37.00
CA VAL A 186 -30.06 -29.49 -36.53
C VAL A 186 -29.60 -30.40 -37.66
N THR A 187 -28.30 -30.34 -38.00
CA THR A 187 -27.68 -31.13 -39.07
C THR A 187 -26.56 -31.99 -38.50
N TYR A 188 -26.52 -33.28 -38.85
CA TYR A 188 -25.39 -34.17 -38.52
C TYR A 188 -25.20 -35.26 -39.57
N ALA A 189 -23.95 -35.49 -39.99
CA ALA A 189 -23.54 -36.54 -40.93
C ALA A 189 -24.38 -36.67 -42.23
N GLY A 190 -24.94 -35.54 -42.71
CA GLY A 190 -25.76 -35.45 -43.93
C GLY A 190 -27.27 -35.64 -43.74
N ALA A 191 -27.75 -35.78 -42.50
CA ALA A 191 -29.17 -35.82 -42.16
C ALA A 191 -29.58 -34.62 -41.29
N GLU A 192 -30.88 -34.27 -41.33
CA GLU A 192 -31.45 -33.08 -40.69
C GLU A 192 -32.66 -33.43 -39.79
N THR A 193 -32.88 -32.63 -38.75
CA THR A 193 -34.09 -32.61 -37.89
C THR A 193 -34.29 -31.19 -37.34
N THR A 194 -35.50 -30.84 -36.90
CA THR A 194 -35.79 -29.50 -36.36
C THR A 194 -36.22 -29.51 -34.89
N TYR A 195 -36.10 -28.36 -34.24
CA TYR A 195 -36.80 -28.01 -32.99
C TYR A 195 -37.19 -26.52 -32.99
N GLU A 196 -37.97 -26.07 -32.00
CA GLU A 196 -38.43 -24.68 -31.92
C GLU A 196 -37.87 -23.96 -30.68
N VAL A 197 -37.63 -22.66 -30.82
CA VAL A 197 -37.31 -21.72 -29.74
C VAL A 197 -38.18 -20.46 -29.86
N GLU A 198 -38.29 -19.65 -28.82
CA GLU A 198 -39.05 -18.40 -28.83
C GLU A 198 -38.16 -17.19 -28.48
N ILE A 199 -38.20 -16.13 -29.30
CA ILE A 199 -37.49 -14.86 -29.04
C ILE A 199 -38.47 -13.83 -28.45
N VAL A 200 -38.17 -13.32 -27.27
CA VAL A 200 -38.96 -12.34 -26.51
C VAL A 200 -38.20 -11.02 -26.29
N ALA A 201 -38.91 -9.97 -25.86
CA ALA A 201 -38.35 -8.64 -25.67
C ALA A 201 -37.77 -8.47 -24.25
N ALA A 202 -36.55 -7.94 -24.14
CA ALA A 202 -35.96 -7.52 -22.87
C ALA A 202 -36.55 -6.19 -22.40
N THR A 203 -36.82 -6.06 -21.09
CA THR A 203 -37.35 -4.83 -20.50
C THR A 203 -36.38 -4.30 -19.45
N LEU A 204 -36.03 -3.01 -19.55
CA LEU A 204 -35.27 -2.30 -18.53
C LEU A 204 -36.02 -2.33 -17.19
N THR A 205 -35.30 -2.43 -16.07
CA THR A 205 -35.86 -2.49 -14.71
C THR A 205 -35.37 -1.37 -13.80
N HIS A 206 -34.12 -0.94 -13.98
CA HIS A 206 -33.51 0.21 -13.33
C HIS A 206 -32.18 0.54 -14.05
N ILE A 207 -31.57 1.67 -13.69
CA ILE A 207 -30.22 2.04 -14.09
C ILE A 207 -29.36 2.34 -12.84
N SER A 208 -28.05 2.28 -12.98
CA SER A 208 -27.11 2.69 -11.93
C SER A 208 -25.88 3.37 -12.53
N VAL A 209 -25.38 4.42 -11.88
CA VAL A 209 -24.08 5.01 -12.26
C VAL A 209 -22.98 3.98 -11.98
N SER A 210 -22.19 3.66 -13.01
CA SER A 210 -21.08 2.70 -12.92
C SER A 210 -19.71 3.36 -13.04
N GLN A 211 -19.64 4.55 -13.63
CA GLN A 211 -18.46 5.41 -13.60
C GLN A 211 -18.89 6.88 -13.50
N LEU A 212 -18.26 7.63 -12.61
CA LEU A 212 -18.45 9.09 -12.48
C LEU A 212 -17.75 9.82 -13.63
N PRO A 213 -18.16 11.06 -13.98
CA PRO A 213 -17.36 11.90 -14.86
C PRO A 213 -15.97 12.15 -14.27
N GLU A 214 -14.96 12.30 -15.14
CA GLU A 214 -13.59 12.61 -14.73
C GLU A 214 -13.49 13.96 -14.00
N GLN A 215 -14.38 14.90 -14.34
CA GLN A 215 -14.57 16.16 -13.63
C GLN A 215 -15.79 16.08 -12.71
N THR A 216 -15.57 16.02 -11.39
CA THR A 216 -16.63 16.12 -10.36
C THR A 216 -16.65 17.48 -9.65
N VAL A 217 -15.76 18.41 -9.98
CA VAL A 217 -15.64 19.74 -9.36
C VAL A 217 -15.63 20.82 -10.45
N TYR A 218 -16.40 21.89 -10.26
CA TYR A 218 -16.72 22.90 -11.27
C TYR A 218 -16.57 24.32 -10.72
N LEU A 219 -15.86 25.20 -11.42
CA LEU A 219 -15.72 26.60 -11.03
C LEU A 219 -17.00 27.40 -11.27
N TRP A 220 -17.47 28.07 -10.20
CA TRP A 220 -18.67 28.91 -10.15
C TRP A 220 -18.69 29.99 -11.23
N ASN A 221 -19.76 30.04 -12.03
CA ASN A 221 -19.92 30.88 -13.23
C ASN A 221 -18.83 30.73 -14.31
N VAL A 222 -18.01 29.69 -14.29
CA VAL A 222 -16.92 29.45 -15.27
C VAL A 222 -17.14 28.13 -15.99
N ASP A 223 -17.21 27.01 -15.27
CA ASP A 223 -17.21 25.69 -15.90
C ASP A 223 -18.61 25.21 -16.28
N SER A 224 -18.71 24.54 -17.42
CA SER A 224 -19.89 23.79 -17.86
C SER A 224 -19.75 22.30 -17.48
N LEU A 225 -20.87 21.64 -17.12
CA LEU A 225 -20.91 20.20 -16.84
C LEU A 225 -20.18 19.37 -17.92
N ASN A 226 -19.13 18.65 -17.52
CA ASN A 226 -18.44 17.67 -18.33
C ASN A 226 -18.94 16.26 -17.96
N LEU A 227 -19.08 15.39 -18.97
CA LEU A 227 -19.52 14.00 -18.82
C LEU A 227 -18.52 13.00 -19.42
N GLU A 228 -17.31 13.46 -19.76
CA GLU A 228 -16.20 12.59 -20.16
C GLU A 228 -15.88 11.57 -19.06
N GLY A 229 -15.69 10.31 -19.45
CA GLY A 229 -15.57 9.15 -18.56
C GLY A 229 -16.86 8.69 -17.85
N ALA A 230 -17.98 9.43 -17.91
CA ALA A 230 -19.19 9.08 -17.17
C ALA A 230 -19.99 7.92 -17.83
N VAL A 231 -20.33 6.88 -17.07
CA VAL A 231 -21.02 5.66 -17.57
C VAL A 231 -22.19 5.27 -16.66
N ILE A 232 -23.30 4.84 -17.26
CA ILE A 232 -24.38 4.13 -16.56
C ILE A 232 -24.43 2.66 -16.99
N SER A 233 -24.70 1.78 -16.03
CA SER A 233 -25.18 0.42 -16.25
C SER A 233 -26.72 0.42 -16.38
N LEU A 234 -27.22 -0.30 -17.37
CA LEU A 234 -28.63 -0.57 -17.62
C LEU A 234 -28.95 -2.01 -17.21
N HIS A 235 -29.94 -2.23 -16.35
CA HIS A 235 -30.24 -3.56 -15.79
C HIS A 235 -31.61 -4.08 -16.25
N PHE A 236 -31.66 -5.29 -16.80
CA PHE A 236 -32.85 -5.85 -17.44
C PHE A 236 -33.50 -6.97 -16.61
N ASN A 237 -34.76 -7.27 -16.93
CA ASN A 237 -35.61 -8.25 -16.23
C ASN A 237 -35.12 -9.71 -16.26
N ASN A 238 -34.08 -10.00 -17.04
CA ASN A 238 -33.37 -11.29 -17.11
C ASN A 238 -32.07 -11.32 -16.28
N ASN A 239 -31.81 -10.30 -15.46
CA ASN A 239 -30.55 -10.07 -14.73
C ASN A 239 -29.30 -9.87 -15.62
N THR A 240 -29.47 -9.49 -16.89
CA THR A 240 -28.35 -8.99 -17.71
C THR A 240 -28.15 -7.49 -17.51
N THR A 241 -26.92 -7.04 -17.74
CA THR A 241 -26.50 -5.64 -17.62
C THR A 241 -25.72 -5.24 -18.88
N THR A 242 -25.95 -4.03 -19.39
CA THR A 242 -25.04 -3.41 -20.39
C THR A 242 -24.65 -2.00 -19.93
N GLN A 243 -23.64 -1.40 -20.55
CA GLN A 243 -23.13 -0.08 -20.19
C GLN A 243 -23.18 0.90 -21.37
N ILE A 244 -23.55 2.15 -21.09
CA ILE A 244 -23.53 3.25 -22.06
C ILE A 244 -22.95 4.52 -21.43
N PRO A 245 -22.22 5.35 -22.20
CA PRO A 245 -21.75 6.65 -21.73
C PRO A 245 -22.92 7.61 -21.47
N MET A 246 -22.78 8.47 -20.47
CA MET A 246 -23.79 9.51 -20.21
C MET A 246 -23.73 10.60 -21.29
N THR A 247 -24.89 11.07 -21.73
CA THR A 247 -24.98 12.24 -22.62
C THR A 247 -25.60 13.43 -21.90
N ARG A 248 -25.36 14.65 -22.40
CA ARG A 248 -25.85 15.89 -21.77
C ARG A 248 -27.38 15.94 -21.63
N GLU A 249 -28.10 15.26 -22.52
CA GLU A 249 -29.57 15.16 -22.51
C GLU A 249 -30.10 14.22 -21.42
N MET A 250 -29.31 13.23 -21.00
CA MET A 250 -29.70 12.32 -19.91
C MET A 250 -29.59 12.99 -18.53
N VAL A 251 -28.73 14.01 -18.37
CA VAL A 251 -28.32 14.53 -17.05
C VAL A 251 -28.94 15.90 -16.74
N THR A 252 -29.63 15.95 -15.60
CA THR A 252 -30.32 17.14 -15.06
C THR A 252 -29.84 17.48 -13.64
N GLY A 253 -30.11 18.69 -13.16
CA GLY A 253 -29.79 19.12 -11.78
C GLY A 253 -28.54 20.00 -11.63
N PHE A 254 -27.70 20.12 -12.66
CA PHE A 254 -26.50 20.97 -12.63
C PHE A 254 -26.83 22.47 -12.83
N ASP A 255 -26.31 23.32 -11.96
CA ASP A 255 -26.41 24.78 -12.01
C ASP A 255 -25.09 25.44 -11.55
N ASN A 256 -24.22 25.83 -12.48
CA ASN A 256 -22.94 26.45 -12.14
C ASN A 256 -23.03 27.85 -11.49
N THR A 257 -24.24 28.40 -11.31
CA THR A 257 -24.47 29.64 -10.56
C THR A 257 -24.72 29.41 -9.05
N GLN A 258 -24.95 28.16 -8.63
CA GLN A 258 -25.16 27.77 -7.22
C GLN A 258 -23.97 27.01 -6.66
N ALA A 259 -23.12 27.67 -5.87
CA ALA A 259 -21.97 27.03 -5.23
C ALA A 259 -22.37 26.07 -4.10
N GLY A 260 -21.66 24.94 -3.99
CA GLY A 260 -21.89 23.84 -3.05
C GLY A 260 -22.05 22.49 -3.75
N PRO A 261 -22.36 21.41 -3.00
CA PRO A 261 -22.68 20.10 -3.57
C PRO A 261 -24.00 20.11 -4.35
N GLN A 262 -24.05 19.38 -5.46
CA GLN A 262 -25.23 19.25 -6.32
C GLN A 262 -25.49 17.79 -6.67
N THR A 263 -26.73 17.35 -6.41
CA THR A 263 -27.20 16.03 -6.83
C THR A 263 -27.74 16.12 -8.26
N LEU A 264 -27.08 15.42 -9.17
CA LEU A 264 -27.46 15.34 -10.58
C LEU A 264 -28.25 14.05 -10.80
N THR A 265 -29.36 14.15 -11.53
CA THR A 265 -30.20 13.00 -11.90
C THR A 265 -29.93 12.65 -13.36
N VAL A 266 -29.46 11.42 -13.58
CA VAL A 266 -29.36 10.81 -14.90
C VAL A 266 -30.64 10.00 -15.17
N THR A 267 -31.25 10.20 -16.33
CA THR A 267 -32.51 9.58 -16.75
C THR A 267 -32.33 8.84 -18.06
N TYR A 268 -32.76 7.58 -18.14
CA TYR A 268 -32.73 6.78 -19.35
C TYR A 268 -33.97 5.89 -19.48
N GLN A 269 -34.71 6.04 -20.58
CA GLN A 269 -35.95 5.30 -20.90
C GLN A 269 -37.06 5.32 -19.80
N GLY A 270 -36.99 6.29 -18.87
CA GLY A 270 -37.94 6.47 -17.77
C GLY A 270 -37.35 6.09 -16.40
N GLU A 271 -36.30 5.27 -16.39
CA GLU A 271 -35.54 4.94 -15.17
C GLU A 271 -34.56 6.06 -14.82
N THR A 272 -34.22 6.17 -13.53
CA THR A 272 -33.34 7.23 -13.01
C THR A 272 -32.29 6.68 -12.05
N ALA A 273 -31.12 7.33 -12.03
CA ALA A 273 -30.11 7.22 -10.99
C ALA A 273 -29.55 8.61 -10.67
N THR A 274 -28.77 8.73 -9.60
CA THR A 274 -28.15 10.00 -9.20
C THR A 274 -26.65 9.86 -8.97
N PHE A 275 -25.94 10.98 -9.14
CA PHE A 275 -24.57 11.17 -8.70
C PHE A 275 -24.41 12.58 -8.11
N GLN A 276 -23.25 12.88 -7.53
CA GLN A 276 -22.95 14.21 -6.98
C GLN A 276 -21.80 14.87 -7.74
N VAL A 277 -21.84 16.20 -7.83
CA VAL A 277 -20.71 17.05 -8.21
C VAL A 277 -20.65 18.27 -7.27
N ALA A 278 -19.52 18.95 -7.22
CA ALA A 278 -19.34 20.21 -6.48
C ALA A 278 -19.24 21.40 -7.44
N VAL A 279 -19.89 22.51 -7.09
CA VAL A 279 -19.62 23.82 -7.71
C VAL A 279 -18.87 24.69 -6.69
N GLU A 280 -17.60 24.98 -6.96
CA GLU A 280 -16.70 25.70 -6.07
C GLU A 280 -16.51 27.14 -6.54
N LYS A 281 -16.49 28.08 -5.59
CA LYS A 281 -15.97 29.43 -5.88
C LYS A 281 -14.45 29.35 -5.84
N ASN A 282 -13.79 30.01 -6.79
CA ASN A 282 -12.33 30.11 -6.81
C ASN A 282 -11.84 30.73 -5.49
N ASN A 283 -11.23 29.92 -4.61
CA ASN A 283 -10.94 30.26 -3.22
C ASN A 283 -9.44 30.14 -2.86
N THR A 284 -8.58 30.41 -3.84
CA THR A 284 -7.10 30.31 -3.77
C THR A 284 -6.42 31.16 -2.68
N THR A 285 -7.19 31.93 -1.90
CA THR A 285 -6.73 32.68 -0.72
C THR A 285 -6.94 31.92 0.59
N GLN A 286 -7.75 30.85 0.60
CA GLN A 286 -8.00 30.05 1.80
C GLN A 286 -7.41 28.64 1.67
N PHE A 287 -7.74 27.96 0.56
CA PHE A 287 -7.29 26.62 0.20
C PHE A 287 -7.09 26.55 -1.32
N ALA A 288 -6.46 25.50 -1.85
CA ALA A 288 -6.27 25.38 -3.30
C ALA A 288 -7.58 25.08 -4.04
N SER A 289 -8.40 24.23 -3.43
CA SER A 289 -9.74 23.81 -3.86
C SER A 289 -10.42 23.08 -2.69
N GLY A 290 -11.63 22.58 -2.90
CA GLY A 290 -12.41 21.79 -1.95
C GLY A 290 -13.57 22.56 -1.32
N LEU A 291 -14.59 21.82 -0.90
CA LEU A 291 -15.72 22.31 -0.10
C LEU A 291 -15.58 21.98 1.40
N GLY A 292 -14.55 21.23 1.78
CA GLY A 292 -14.37 20.73 3.14
C GLY A 292 -15.33 19.61 3.52
N THR A 293 -16.01 18.97 2.57
CA THR A 293 -16.79 17.74 2.81
C THR A 293 -15.89 16.50 2.64
N LYS A 294 -16.37 15.33 3.06
CA LYS A 294 -15.61 14.08 2.95
C LYS A 294 -15.27 13.72 1.50
N GLU A 295 -16.16 14.10 0.57
CA GLU A 295 -16.07 13.85 -0.87
C GLU A 295 -15.18 14.89 -1.58
N TRP A 296 -15.17 16.14 -1.11
CA TRP A 296 -14.33 17.22 -1.62
C TRP A 296 -13.62 17.95 -0.47
N PRO A 297 -12.57 17.33 0.12
CA PRO A 297 -11.82 17.92 1.21
C PRO A 297 -11.07 19.18 0.75
N TYR A 298 -10.84 20.12 1.67
CA TYR A 298 -10.02 21.30 1.41
C TYR A 298 -8.57 20.91 1.12
N ILE A 299 -8.02 21.40 0.01
CA ILE A 299 -6.70 21.02 -0.48
C ILE A 299 -5.61 21.98 0.03
N ILE A 300 -4.64 21.40 0.73
CA ILE A 300 -3.51 22.09 1.35
C ILE A 300 -2.26 21.93 0.47
N LEU A 301 -1.72 23.08 0.03
CA LEU A 301 -0.49 23.19 -0.78
C LEU A 301 0.55 24.15 -0.16
N THR A 302 0.16 24.94 0.85
CA THR A 302 0.96 26.05 1.39
C THR A 302 0.82 26.15 2.90
N LYS A 303 1.78 26.83 3.55
CA LYS A 303 1.71 27.17 4.98
C LYS A 303 0.47 27.99 5.32
N GLU A 304 -0.02 28.80 4.39
CA GLU A 304 -1.24 29.59 4.55
C GLU A 304 -2.48 28.69 4.54
N HIS A 305 -2.58 27.73 3.60
CA HIS A 305 -3.67 26.75 3.58
C HIS A 305 -3.67 25.89 4.86
N LEU A 306 -2.49 25.44 5.32
CA LEU A 306 -2.34 24.73 6.59
C LEU A 306 -2.79 25.59 7.79
N ASN A 307 -2.46 26.88 7.77
CA ASN A 307 -2.88 27.81 8.83
C ASN A 307 -4.41 28.03 8.84
N ASN A 308 -5.03 28.08 7.67
CA ASN A 308 -6.47 28.32 7.50
C ASN A 308 -7.34 27.15 7.98
N VAL A 309 -6.77 25.96 8.23
CA VAL A 309 -7.46 24.83 8.89
C VAL A 309 -8.11 25.25 10.22
N ARG A 310 -7.50 26.18 10.96
CA ARG A 310 -8.04 26.69 12.24
C ARG A 310 -9.38 27.43 12.10
N LEU A 311 -9.76 27.82 10.88
CA LEU A 311 -11.02 28.51 10.59
C LEU A 311 -12.18 27.53 10.27
N TYR A 312 -11.88 26.25 10.03
CA TYR A 312 -12.82 25.22 9.54
C TYR A 312 -12.67 23.92 10.33
N LEU A 313 -12.64 24.00 11.66
CA LEU A 313 -12.27 22.90 12.58
C LEU A 313 -13.09 21.60 12.46
N ASN A 314 -14.24 21.61 11.78
CA ASN A 314 -15.10 20.46 11.50
C ASN A 314 -15.03 19.96 10.05
N GLY A 315 -14.19 20.57 9.20
CA GLY A 315 -14.03 20.22 7.79
C GLY A 315 -13.14 19.01 7.55
N HIS A 316 -13.19 18.52 6.32
CA HIS A 316 -12.26 17.50 5.82
C HIS A 316 -11.15 18.18 5.01
N PHE A 317 -9.90 17.73 5.17
CA PHE A 317 -8.70 18.32 4.60
C PHE A 317 -7.80 17.24 4.01
N LYS A 318 -7.13 17.56 2.89
CA LYS A 318 -6.06 16.73 2.31
C LYS A 318 -4.85 17.56 1.93
N MET A 319 -3.65 17.10 2.30
CA MET A 319 -2.39 17.65 1.77
C MET A 319 -2.09 17.06 0.39
N MET A 320 -1.52 17.86 -0.51
CA MET A 320 -1.06 17.42 -1.83
C MET A 320 0.36 17.92 -2.17
N GLU A 321 1.03 18.59 -1.22
CA GLU A 321 2.44 19.03 -1.27
C GLU A 321 3.03 18.99 0.15
N ASP A 322 4.36 18.86 0.24
CA ASP A 322 5.11 18.99 1.51
C ASP A 322 5.20 20.45 1.97
N ILE A 323 5.04 20.69 3.27
CA ILE A 323 5.03 22.04 3.87
C ILE A 323 6.30 22.25 4.68
N VAL A 324 7.21 23.10 4.19
CA VAL A 324 8.53 23.33 4.80
C VAL A 324 8.59 24.71 5.46
N PHE A 325 8.63 24.74 6.79
CA PHE A 325 8.93 25.95 7.59
C PHE A 325 10.44 26.17 7.71
N THR A 326 10.81 27.42 8.00
CA THR A 326 12.17 27.95 8.06
C THR A 326 12.32 28.86 9.28
N GLU A 327 13.54 29.28 9.63
CA GLU A 327 13.75 30.22 10.75
C GLU A 327 13.03 31.57 10.51
N GLU A 328 13.01 32.06 9.27
CA GLU A 328 12.38 33.35 8.90
C GLU A 328 10.86 33.37 9.17
N ASP A 329 10.19 32.21 9.13
CA ASP A 329 8.76 32.08 9.48
C ASP A 329 8.48 32.44 10.96
N PHE A 330 9.48 32.25 11.82
CA PHE A 330 9.40 32.39 13.28
C PHE A 330 10.27 33.54 13.83
N GLU A 331 10.92 34.34 12.98
CA GLU A 331 11.55 35.60 13.39
C GLU A 331 10.50 36.68 13.71
N ALA A 332 10.91 37.80 14.33
CA ALA A 332 9.99 38.84 14.84
C ALA A 332 9.08 39.53 13.80
N ASN A 333 9.33 39.34 12.49
CA ASN A 333 8.47 39.80 11.39
C ASN A 333 7.83 38.64 10.59
N GLY A 334 8.13 37.39 10.97
CA GLY A 334 7.62 36.18 10.32
C GLY A 334 6.14 35.95 10.60
N ALA A 335 5.43 35.37 9.63
CA ALA A 335 3.98 35.16 9.70
C ALA A 335 3.54 34.26 10.86
N TYR A 336 4.46 33.49 11.44
CA TYR A 336 4.20 32.52 12.50
C TYR A 336 4.95 32.85 13.81
N TYR A 337 5.43 34.10 13.98
CA TYR A 337 6.18 34.53 15.17
C TYR A 337 5.42 34.35 16.49
N ASN A 338 4.12 34.69 16.51
CA ASN A 338 3.24 34.67 17.68
C ASN A 338 3.89 35.23 18.96
N ASN A 339 4.43 36.45 18.89
CA ASN A 339 5.14 37.12 19.99
C ASN A 339 6.35 36.34 20.57
N GLY A 340 6.94 35.42 19.78
CA GLY A 340 8.04 34.55 20.17
C GLY A 340 7.63 33.12 20.57
N GLN A 341 6.32 32.80 20.53
CA GLN A 341 5.82 31.45 20.85
C GLN A 341 5.73 30.52 19.63
N GLY A 342 5.94 31.01 18.40
CA GLY A 342 5.90 30.19 17.19
C GLY A 342 4.48 29.80 16.78
N TRP A 343 4.31 28.60 16.19
CA TRP A 343 3.03 28.11 15.70
C TRP A 343 1.94 28.11 16.77
N GLU A 344 0.83 28.81 16.52
CA GLU A 344 -0.40 28.67 17.30
C GLU A 344 -1.10 27.34 16.92
N PRO A 345 -1.31 26.40 17.86
CA PRO A 345 -1.93 25.10 17.58
C PRO A 345 -3.30 25.20 16.91
N ILE A 346 -3.61 24.26 16.01
CA ILE A 346 -4.94 24.15 15.42
C ILE A 346 -5.92 23.60 16.47
N GLY A 347 -6.99 24.35 16.72
CA GLY A 347 -8.11 23.89 17.53
C GLY A 347 -7.81 23.79 19.03
N ALA A 348 -7.55 24.92 19.68
CA ALA A 348 -7.55 25.01 21.14
C ALA A 348 -7.93 26.41 21.66
N TYR A 349 -9.00 26.48 22.45
CA TYR A 349 -9.24 27.53 23.43
C TYR A 349 -9.78 26.90 24.72
N ARG A 350 -9.33 27.42 25.87
CA ARG A 350 -9.51 26.77 27.17
C ARG A 350 -10.99 26.72 27.56
N TRP A 351 -11.42 25.54 28.02
CA TRP A 351 -12.79 25.22 28.46
C TRP A 351 -13.88 25.30 27.37
N ASP A 352 -13.60 25.83 26.17
CA ASP A 352 -14.56 25.93 25.07
C ASP A 352 -14.37 24.81 24.04
N PHE A 353 -15.14 23.72 24.22
CA PHE A 353 -15.15 22.59 23.30
C PHE A 353 -15.54 22.92 21.85
N SER A 354 -16.17 24.09 21.57
CA SER A 354 -16.47 24.50 20.19
C SER A 354 -15.21 24.84 19.38
N THR A 355 -14.08 25.06 20.06
CA THR A 355 -12.77 25.35 19.46
C THR A 355 -11.88 24.12 19.26
N SER A 356 -12.39 22.90 19.45
CA SER A 356 -11.63 21.66 19.22
C SER A 356 -11.66 21.22 17.75
N PHE A 357 -10.60 20.56 17.28
CA PHE A 357 -10.58 19.97 15.94
C PHE A 357 -11.43 18.70 15.90
N THR A 358 -12.52 18.74 15.13
CA THR A 358 -13.55 17.70 15.01
C THR A 358 -13.61 17.07 13.61
N GLY A 359 -12.88 17.64 12.64
CA GLY A 359 -12.83 17.21 11.25
C GLY A 359 -11.88 16.05 10.97
N THR A 360 -11.50 15.86 9.70
CA THR A 360 -10.46 14.90 9.31
C THR A 360 -9.32 15.56 8.55
N PHE A 361 -8.08 15.30 8.95
CA PHE A 361 -6.88 15.76 8.28
C PHE A 361 -6.10 14.57 7.72
N ASP A 362 -6.04 14.45 6.39
CA ASP A 362 -5.25 13.44 5.70
C ASP A 362 -3.98 14.07 5.11
N GLY A 363 -2.82 13.60 5.58
CA GLY A 363 -1.52 14.02 5.06
C GLY A 363 -1.15 13.39 3.72
N ASP A 364 -1.85 12.34 3.28
CA ASP A 364 -1.58 11.57 2.05
C ASP A 364 -0.12 11.06 1.89
N GLY A 365 0.64 10.96 2.99
CA GLY A 365 2.06 10.63 2.99
C GLY A 365 3.00 11.85 2.92
N HIS A 366 2.48 13.07 2.80
CA HIS A 366 3.25 14.32 2.87
C HIS A 366 3.67 14.68 4.31
N THR A 367 4.56 15.66 4.38
CA THR A 367 5.23 16.10 5.60
C THR A 367 5.00 17.57 5.92
N ILE A 368 5.06 17.88 7.22
CA ILE A 368 5.22 19.24 7.74
C ILE A 368 6.60 19.27 8.39
N THR A 369 7.52 20.00 7.77
CA THR A 369 8.95 20.04 8.14
C THR A 369 9.28 21.35 8.85
N GLY A 370 10.06 21.30 9.93
CA GLY A 370 10.65 22.47 10.57
C GLY A 370 9.68 23.33 11.41
N LEU A 371 8.49 22.83 11.75
CA LEU A 371 7.50 23.59 12.52
C LEU A 371 7.97 23.79 13.96
N LYS A 372 7.94 25.03 14.46
CA LYS A 372 8.40 25.39 15.81
C LYS A 372 7.31 26.01 16.66
N MET A 373 7.32 25.68 17.95
CA MET A 373 6.59 26.42 18.98
C MET A 373 7.29 26.36 20.34
N ASN A 374 7.03 27.37 21.16
CA ASN A 374 7.34 27.41 22.59
C ASN A 374 6.17 28.07 23.33
N LEU A 375 5.17 27.26 23.68
CA LEU A 375 3.93 27.75 24.27
C LEU A 375 4.09 27.93 25.78
N VAL A 376 4.27 29.18 26.22
CA VAL A 376 4.50 29.52 27.64
C VAL A 376 3.26 30.23 28.19
N ALA A 377 2.60 29.64 29.20
CA ALA A 377 1.37 30.22 29.75
C ALA A 377 1.09 29.91 31.23
N SER A 378 0.25 30.76 31.83
CA SER A 378 -0.23 30.72 33.22
C SER A 378 -1.53 29.93 33.44
N GLU A 379 -1.96 29.15 32.45
CA GLU A 379 -3.10 28.22 32.52
C GLU A 379 -2.82 27.07 31.53
N GLU A 380 -3.68 26.07 31.42
CA GLU A 380 -3.45 24.84 30.61
C GLU A 380 -2.80 25.05 29.22
N VAL A 381 -1.81 24.22 28.88
CA VAL A 381 -1.05 24.25 27.62
C VAL A 381 -1.32 22.99 26.79
N TYR A 382 -1.56 23.21 25.48
CA TYR A 382 -1.92 22.17 24.50
C TYR A 382 -1.02 22.32 23.26
N ALA A 383 0.20 21.78 23.32
CA ALA A 383 1.24 21.96 22.30
C ALA A 383 1.27 20.81 21.26
N GLY A 384 1.46 21.17 20.00
CA GLY A 384 1.43 20.26 18.84
C GLY A 384 0.82 20.95 17.62
N LEU A 385 0.91 20.35 16.43
CA LEU A 385 0.26 20.89 15.24
C LEU A 385 -1.23 21.21 15.50
N PHE A 386 -1.91 20.26 16.15
CA PHE A 386 -3.22 20.42 16.76
C PHE A 386 -3.07 20.60 18.28
N GLY A 387 -3.84 21.51 18.87
CA GLY A 387 -3.89 21.66 20.32
C GLY A 387 -4.78 20.59 20.95
N TYR A 388 -6.05 20.57 20.53
CA TYR A 388 -7.05 19.64 21.03
C TYR A 388 -7.90 19.04 19.89
N ILE A 389 -7.70 17.75 19.61
CA ILE A 389 -8.54 16.96 18.71
C ILE A 389 -9.68 16.35 19.53
N LYS A 390 -10.92 16.50 19.08
CA LYS A 390 -12.10 15.89 19.72
C LYS A 390 -13.05 15.27 18.70
N ASN A 391 -13.25 13.95 18.72
CA ASN A 391 -13.93 13.18 17.65
C ASN A 391 -13.28 13.30 16.24
N GLY A 392 -12.23 14.12 16.08
CA GLY A 392 -11.52 14.29 14.82
C GLY A 392 -10.55 13.14 14.51
N THR A 393 -10.11 13.09 13.26
CA THR A 393 -9.14 12.11 12.74
C THR A 393 -7.94 12.80 12.12
N VAL A 394 -6.72 12.34 12.41
CA VAL A 394 -5.50 12.71 11.69
C VAL A 394 -4.85 11.44 11.13
N THR A 395 -4.49 11.44 9.85
CA THR A 395 -3.92 10.25 9.21
C THR A 395 -2.82 10.57 8.21
N ASN A 396 -1.93 9.60 7.96
CA ASN A 396 -0.91 9.63 6.89
C ASN A 396 0.03 10.85 6.92
N LEU A 397 0.28 11.45 8.09
CA LEU A 397 1.04 12.71 8.22
C LEU A 397 2.44 12.48 8.81
N GLY A 398 3.46 13.10 8.22
CA GLY A 398 4.81 13.16 8.81
C GLY A 398 5.17 14.53 9.40
N MET A 399 5.26 14.63 10.72
CA MET A 399 5.93 15.76 11.37
C MET A 399 7.44 15.53 11.33
N VAL A 400 8.19 16.43 10.69
CA VAL A 400 9.64 16.29 10.45
C VAL A 400 10.37 17.48 11.03
N ASP A 401 11.53 17.23 11.65
CA ASP A 401 12.50 18.21 12.19
C ASP A 401 11.87 19.40 12.96
N SER A 402 10.74 19.11 13.62
CA SER A 402 9.91 20.08 14.34
C SER A 402 10.43 20.27 15.77
N GLN A 403 10.05 21.38 16.40
CA GLN A 403 10.44 21.71 17.78
C GLN A 403 9.19 22.10 18.56
N ILE A 404 8.61 21.15 19.30
CA ILE A 404 7.34 21.33 20.03
C ILE A 404 7.64 21.48 21.52
N GLN A 405 7.54 22.71 22.04
CA GLN A 405 7.80 23.01 23.45
C GLN A 405 6.56 23.61 24.12
N GLY A 406 6.28 23.17 25.35
CA GLY A 406 5.19 23.70 26.18
C GLY A 406 5.61 23.89 27.64
N GLU A 407 5.28 25.05 28.22
CA GLU A 407 5.62 25.43 29.59
C GLU A 407 4.38 25.96 30.35
N SER A 408 4.03 25.30 31.44
CA SER A 408 3.01 25.76 32.40
C SER A 408 3.67 26.51 33.56
N THR A 409 3.42 27.82 33.66
CA THR A 409 4.07 28.74 34.60
C THR A 409 3.33 28.95 35.92
N GLU A 410 2.13 28.41 36.08
CA GLU A 410 1.34 28.49 37.32
C GLU A 410 1.14 27.10 37.98
N ARG A 411 0.21 27.02 38.94
CA ARG A 411 0.13 25.92 39.90
C ARG A 411 -1.17 25.13 39.73
N TYR A 412 -1.02 23.84 39.43
CA TYR A 412 -2.06 22.85 39.15
C TYR A 412 -2.59 22.83 37.70
N ASP A 413 -2.04 23.65 36.80
CA ASP A 413 -2.38 23.64 35.38
C ASP A 413 -1.64 22.55 34.59
N TYR A 414 -2.36 21.91 33.68
CA TYR A 414 -1.85 20.84 32.83
C TYR A 414 -1.00 21.38 31.68
N CYS A 415 0.11 20.72 31.38
CA CYS A 415 0.86 20.92 30.14
C CYS A 415 0.86 19.60 29.36
N TYR A 416 0.30 19.60 28.16
CA TYR A 416 0.33 18.48 27.25
C TYR A 416 1.07 18.89 25.97
N ALA A 417 2.05 18.11 25.54
CA ALA A 417 2.68 18.30 24.22
C ALA A 417 2.79 16.98 23.44
N GLY A 418 2.53 17.05 22.14
CA GLY A 418 2.93 16.00 21.22
C GLY A 418 3.20 16.49 19.81
N GLY A 419 3.99 15.73 19.06
CA GLY A 419 4.40 16.11 17.70
C GLY A 419 3.21 16.47 16.80
N ILE A 420 2.11 15.72 16.94
CA ILE A 420 0.86 15.94 16.19
C ILE A 420 -0.20 16.64 17.05
N ALA A 421 -0.38 16.22 18.31
CA ALA A 421 -1.48 16.71 19.15
C ALA A 421 -1.07 16.97 20.61
N GLY A 422 -1.54 18.08 21.20
CA GLY A 422 -1.49 18.25 22.65
C GLY A 422 -2.39 17.24 23.35
N TYR A 423 -3.67 17.23 23.02
CA TYR A 423 -4.68 16.32 23.59
C TYR A 423 -5.60 15.73 22.50
N VAL A 424 -5.95 14.45 22.64
CA VAL A 424 -6.96 13.77 21.83
C VAL A 424 -8.06 13.20 22.73
N ALA A 425 -9.32 13.58 22.47
CA ALA A 425 -10.50 12.97 23.11
C ALA A 425 -11.44 12.37 22.06
N ASP A 426 -11.93 11.15 22.29
CA ASP A 426 -12.85 10.43 21.39
C ASP A 426 -12.36 10.31 19.93
N GLY A 427 -11.06 10.50 19.67
CA GLY A 427 -10.47 10.74 18.34
C GLY A 427 -9.52 9.64 17.86
N THR A 428 -8.97 9.81 16.66
CA THR A 428 -8.07 8.82 16.03
C THR A 428 -6.85 9.48 15.39
N ILE A 429 -5.65 8.93 15.66
CA ILE A 429 -4.42 9.22 14.91
C ILE A 429 -3.89 7.91 14.29
N SER A 430 -3.63 7.89 12.98
CA SER A 430 -3.24 6.65 12.28
C SER A 430 -2.18 6.85 11.20
N ASN A 431 -1.24 5.91 11.07
CA ASN A 431 -0.21 5.90 10.01
C ASN A 431 0.71 7.15 10.00
N CYS A 432 0.82 7.87 11.12
CA CYS A 432 1.58 9.11 11.21
C CYS A 432 2.99 8.92 11.78
N ARG A 433 3.92 9.82 11.47
CA ARG A 433 5.28 9.82 12.04
C ARG A 433 5.66 11.16 12.67
N ASN A 434 6.53 11.12 13.67
CA ASN A 434 7.23 12.28 14.23
C ASN A 434 8.74 12.07 14.26
N THR A 435 9.51 13.02 13.73
CA THR A 435 10.98 13.11 13.91
C THR A 435 11.40 14.36 14.71
N GLY A 436 10.46 15.23 15.07
CA GLY A 436 10.73 16.45 15.83
C GLY A 436 10.86 16.21 17.33
N GLU A 437 11.57 17.11 18.01
CA GLU A 437 11.71 17.09 19.47
C GLU A 437 10.43 17.57 20.16
N VAL A 438 10.01 16.86 21.21
CA VAL A 438 8.83 17.19 22.03
C VAL A 438 9.25 17.36 23.50
N THR A 439 9.09 18.56 24.04
CA THR A 439 9.52 18.89 25.42
C THR A 439 8.41 19.58 26.22
N THR A 440 8.18 19.15 27.47
CA THR A 440 7.29 19.85 28.41
C THR A 440 7.96 20.21 29.74
N SER A 441 7.67 21.41 30.24
CA SER A 441 8.05 21.90 31.56
C SER A 441 6.82 22.34 32.36
N SER A 442 6.91 22.32 33.69
CA SER A 442 5.95 22.99 34.58
C SER A 442 6.56 23.32 35.94
N VAL A 443 5.98 24.27 36.67
CA VAL A 443 6.53 24.66 37.98
C VAL A 443 6.40 23.57 39.04
N GLN A 444 5.28 22.82 39.09
CA GLN A 444 5.06 21.80 40.14
C GLN A 444 4.48 20.45 39.70
N SER A 445 3.55 20.34 38.75
CA SER A 445 2.89 19.05 38.42
C SER A 445 2.29 19.03 37.01
N PHE A 446 1.77 17.86 36.59
CA PHE A 446 0.87 17.65 35.45
C PHE A 446 1.43 18.03 34.06
N SER A 447 2.69 17.68 33.79
CA SER A 447 3.38 17.93 32.53
C SER A 447 3.65 16.62 31.78
N TYR A 448 3.01 16.45 30.61
CA TYR A 448 2.95 15.19 29.86
C TYR A 448 3.43 15.38 28.41
N ALA A 449 4.45 14.62 27.99
CA ALA A 449 4.98 14.67 26.62
C ALA A 449 4.79 13.33 25.91
N GLY A 450 4.33 13.37 24.65
CA GLY A 450 4.19 12.19 23.81
C GLY A 450 4.73 12.44 22.41
N GLY A 451 5.54 11.53 21.84
CA GLY A 451 6.07 11.71 20.48
C GLY A 451 4.99 11.94 19.42
N ILE A 452 3.79 11.39 19.62
CA ILE A 452 2.60 11.63 18.79
C ILE A 452 1.60 12.55 19.49
N ALA A 453 1.22 12.23 20.75
CA ALA A 453 0.18 12.97 21.48
C ALA A 453 0.48 13.13 22.98
N GLY A 454 0.38 14.34 23.54
CA GLY A 454 0.64 14.57 24.98
C GLY A 454 -0.29 13.78 25.90
N ARG A 455 -1.59 13.76 25.59
CA ARG A 455 -2.59 12.93 26.26
C ARG A 455 -3.60 12.33 25.26
N ILE A 456 -4.09 11.12 25.57
CA ILE A 456 -5.26 10.52 24.90
C ILE A 456 -6.35 10.08 25.90
N SER A 457 -7.62 10.25 25.50
CA SER A 457 -8.82 9.87 26.27
C SER A 457 -9.90 9.30 25.34
N GLY A 458 -10.43 8.10 25.61
CA GLY A 458 -11.41 7.43 24.73
C GLY A 458 -10.99 7.27 23.26
N SER A 459 -9.68 7.35 22.98
CA SER A 459 -9.12 7.57 21.63
C SER A 459 -8.23 6.42 21.16
N SER A 460 -7.96 6.37 19.86
CA SER A 460 -7.03 5.39 19.27
C SER A 460 -5.79 6.05 18.64
N ILE A 461 -4.63 5.43 18.84
CA ILE A 461 -3.42 5.69 18.04
C ILE A 461 -2.99 4.36 17.40
N SER A 462 -2.77 4.33 16.09
CA SER A 462 -2.41 3.09 15.38
C SER A 462 -1.37 3.27 14.27
N ASN A 463 -0.46 2.31 14.13
CA ASN A 463 0.59 2.29 13.11
C ASN A 463 1.48 3.56 13.10
N CYS A 464 1.62 4.24 14.23
CA CYS A 464 2.39 5.49 14.33
C CYS A 464 3.83 5.24 14.77
N CYS A 465 4.76 6.07 14.29
CA CYS A 465 6.19 5.96 14.60
C CYS A 465 6.78 7.25 15.16
N ASN A 466 7.55 7.17 16.25
CA ASN A 466 8.35 8.28 16.77
C ASN A 466 9.85 8.00 16.65
N THR A 467 10.60 9.02 16.22
CA THR A 467 12.06 9.00 16.14
C THR A 467 12.72 10.24 16.76
N GLY A 468 11.96 11.29 17.07
CA GLY A 468 12.45 12.47 17.79
C GLY A 468 12.49 12.24 19.30
N GLY A 469 13.32 13.01 20.01
CA GLY A 469 13.40 12.96 21.47
C GLY A 469 12.11 13.42 22.15
N VAL A 470 11.77 12.79 23.28
CA VAL A 470 10.61 13.14 24.10
C VAL A 470 11.07 13.38 25.54
N THR A 471 10.93 14.61 26.03
CA THR A 471 11.29 15.00 27.40
C THR A 471 10.07 15.58 28.12
N ALA A 472 9.61 14.93 29.19
CA ALA A 472 8.57 15.47 30.07
C ALA A 472 9.12 15.81 31.45
N LYS A 473 8.38 16.62 32.21
CA LYS A 473 8.60 16.71 33.65
C LYS A 473 7.95 15.53 34.39
N ASN A 474 6.64 15.31 34.24
CA ASN A 474 5.96 14.21 34.92
C ASN A 474 6.06 12.91 34.10
N ASP A 475 5.21 12.74 33.07
CA ASP A 475 5.15 11.48 32.32
C ASP A 475 5.52 11.67 30.84
N ALA A 476 6.53 10.91 30.38
CA ALA A 476 6.98 10.91 28.98
C ALA A 476 6.66 9.57 28.30
N GLY A 477 6.07 9.62 27.10
CA GLY A 477 5.84 8.45 26.26
C GLY A 477 6.41 8.61 24.86
N GLY A 478 7.09 7.59 24.33
CA GLY A 478 7.53 7.62 22.93
C GLY A 478 6.38 7.79 21.93
N ILE A 479 5.16 7.40 22.28
CA ILE A 479 3.94 7.69 21.50
C ILE A 479 3.00 8.64 22.26
N ALA A 480 2.66 8.35 23.52
CA ALA A 480 1.74 9.18 24.31
C ALA A 480 2.15 9.37 25.78
N GLY A 481 2.12 10.60 26.29
CA GLY A 481 2.49 10.91 27.67
C GLY A 481 1.53 10.25 28.68
N TRP A 482 0.24 10.54 28.57
CA TRP A 482 -0.80 9.93 29.40
C TRP A 482 -1.95 9.30 28.58
N VAL A 483 -2.29 8.07 28.93
CA VAL A 483 -3.34 7.23 28.33
C VAL A 483 -4.39 6.93 29.39
N THR A 484 -5.66 7.25 29.15
CA THR A 484 -6.75 6.95 30.10
C THR A 484 -7.63 5.77 29.64
N ASP A 485 -8.69 5.48 30.41
CA ASP A 485 -9.60 4.36 30.15
C ASP A 485 -10.17 4.40 28.73
N ASN A 486 -10.45 3.22 28.18
CA ASN A 486 -10.99 3.00 26.83
C ASN A 486 -10.08 3.50 25.68
N CYS A 487 -8.84 3.89 25.95
CA CYS A 487 -7.87 4.21 24.91
C CYS A 487 -7.18 2.96 24.35
N THR A 488 -6.72 3.06 23.11
CA THR A 488 -5.90 2.03 22.45
C THR A 488 -4.66 2.63 21.80
N ILE A 489 -3.50 2.00 21.99
CA ILE A 489 -2.28 2.24 21.19
C ILE A 489 -1.85 0.90 20.58
N ILE A 490 -1.89 0.80 19.25
CA ILE A 490 -1.75 -0.49 18.55
C ILE A 490 -0.72 -0.40 17.42
N SER A 491 0.20 -1.36 17.35
CA SER A 491 1.19 -1.48 16.26
C SER A 491 2.09 -0.24 16.09
N CYS A 492 2.33 0.52 17.16
CA CYS A 492 3.15 1.72 17.14
C CYS A 492 4.61 1.42 17.51
N ARG A 493 5.54 2.27 17.08
CA ARG A 493 6.98 2.13 17.33
C ARG A 493 7.62 3.41 17.85
N ASN A 494 8.47 3.29 18.86
CA ASN A 494 9.41 4.34 19.23
C ASN A 494 10.86 3.94 18.95
N THR A 495 11.64 4.93 18.52
CA THR A 495 13.10 4.83 18.31
C THR A 495 13.87 6.04 18.85
N GLY A 496 13.17 7.12 19.23
CA GLY A 496 13.77 8.29 19.87
C GLY A 496 13.95 8.10 21.38
N GLU A 497 14.85 8.85 22.00
CA GLU A 497 15.10 8.80 23.44
C GLU A 497 13.90 9.37 24.23
N VAL A 498 13.50 8.72 25.32
CA VAL A 498 12.38 9.14 26.18
C VAL A 498 12.89 9.41 27.60
N THR A 499 12.69 10.63 28.10
CA THR A 499 13.17 11.07 29.43
C THR A 499 12.07 11.74 30.25
N ALA A 500 11.96 11.41 31.55
CA ALA A 500 11.04 12.06 32.49
C ALA A 500 11.62 12.22 33.91
N GLU A 501 11.16 13.22 34.68
CA GLU A 501 11.48 13.32 36.12
C GLU A 501 10.62 12.38 36.99
N GLU A 502 9.44 11.94 36.54
CA GLU A 502 8.62 10.93 37.23
C GLU A 502 8.58 9.61 36.45
N ASN A 503 7.76 9.47 35.40
CA ASN A 503 7.54 8.18 34.72
C ASN A 503 7.86 8.23 33.21
N ALA A 504 8.63 7.27 32.71
CA ALA A 504 9.02 7.23 31.29
C ALA A 504 8.69 5.87 30.67
N GLY A 505 8.01 5.90 29.52
CA GLY A 505 7.64 4.71 28.75
C GLY A 505 8.06 4.81 27.28
N GLY A 506 8.65 3.76 26.73
CA GLY A 506 8.96 3.71 25.30
C GLY A 506 7.73 3.90 24.39
N VAL A 507 6.51 3.68 24.88
CA VAL A 507 5.25 3.91 24.15
C VAL A 507 4.31 4.82 24.95
N GLY A 508 3.99 4.46 26.20
CA GLY A 508 3.09 5.23 27.07
C GLY A 508 3.74 5.63 28.39
N GLY A 509 3.78 6.91 28.75
CA GLY A 509 4.36 7.32 30.04
C GLY A 509 3.55 6.76 31.22
N ASN A 510 2.25 7.05 31.22
CA ASN A 510 1.29 6.64 32.23
C ASN A 510 0.02 6.07 31.59
N VAL A 511 -0.43 4.88 32.01
CA VAL A 511 -1.58 4.17 31.44
C VAL A 511 -2.60 3.82 32.53
N SER A 512 -3.67 4.59 32.62
CA SER A 512 -4.82 4.32 33.48
C SER A 512 -5.87 3.57 32.66
N GLY A 513 -6.04 2.26 32.85
CA GLY A 513 -7.10 1.45 32.21
C GLY A 513 -7.08 1.30 30.67
N GLY A 514 -6.11 1.90 29.97
CA GLY A 514 -5.95 1.77 28.52
C GLY A 514 -5.32 0.44 28.06
N THR A 515 -5.40 0.15 26.76
CA THR A 515 -4.73 -1.00 26.13
C THR A 515 -3.58 -0.53 25.24
N ILE A 516 -2.40 -1.15 25.39
CA ILE A 516 -1.25 -0.98 24.50
C ILE A 516 -0.84 -2.34 23.96
N SER A 517 -0.88 -2.54 22.64
CA SER A 517 -0.60 -3.85 22.04
C SER A 517 0.17 -3.84 20.72
N SER A 518 0.90 -4.92 20.44
CA SER A 518 1.75 -5.07 19.24
C SER A 518 2.80 -3.95 19.06
N CYS A 519 3.13 -3.23 20.12
CA CYS A 519 4.00 -2.04 20.06
C CYS A 519 5.47 -2.38 20.36
N SER A 520 6.39 -1.58 19.83
CA SER A 520 7.84 -1.80 20.01
C SER A 520 8.62 -0.54 20.37
N ASN A 521 9.71 -0.71 21.10
CA ASN A 521 10.64 0.36 21.45
C ASN A 521 12.10 -0.07 21.21
N THR A 522 12.90 0.82 20.63
CA THR A 522 14.36 0.68 20.58
C THR A 522 15.12 1.95 20.97
N GLY A 523 14.43 3.03 21.38
CA GLY A 523 15.06 4.20 21.99
C GLY A 523 15.33 3.97 23.48
N GLY A 524 16.33 4.63 24.05
CA GLY A 524 16.59 4.60 25.49
C GLY A 524 15.43 5.23 26.28
N VAL A 525 15.19 4.70 27.48
CA VAL A 525 14.13 5.17 28.38
C VAL A 525 14.73 5.49 29.75
N THR A 526 14.62 6.75 30.18
CA THR A 526 15.17 7.25 31.45
C THR A 526 14.09 7.91 32.32
N ALA A 527 13.91 7.44 33.55
CA ALA A 527 12.95 8.03 34.51
C ALA A 527 13.57 8.38 35.87
N GLY A 528 12.91 9.27 36.62
CA GLY A 528 13.17 9.47 38.04
C GLY A 528 12.55 8.40 38.93
N ASP A 529 11.30 7.98 38.67
CA ASP A 529 10.62 6.92 39.42
C ASP A 529 10.34 5.64 38.62
N ASP A 530 9.28 5.56 37.81
CA ASP A 530 8.97 4.35 37.02
C ASP A 530 9.43 4.49 35.55
N ALA A 531 10.53 3.82 35.19
CA ALA A 531 10.94 3.64 33.79
C ALA A 531 10.46 2.28 33.27
N GLY A 532 9.88 2.23 32.07
CA GLY A 532 9.60 0.98 31.39
C GLY A 532 9.84 1.01 29.88
N GLY A 533 10.37 -0.08 29.33
CA GLY A 533 10.67 -0.18 27.90
C GLY A 533 9.47 0.07 26.98
N ILE A 534 8.23 -0.12 27.47
CA ILE A 534 6.98 0.17 26.76
C ILE A 534 6.09 1.12 27.58
N VAL A 535 5.95 0.89 28.90
CA VAL A 535 5.11 1.72 29.78
C VAL A 535 5.84 2.13 31.05
N GLY A 536 5.82 3.42 31.44
CA GLY A 536 6.34 3.83 32.74
C GLY A 536 5.50 3.26 33.88
N TYR A 537 4.32 3.82 34.08
CA TYR A 537 3.36 3.40 35.11
C TYR A 537 2.04 2.90 34.50
N THR A 538 1.41 1.88 35.09
CA THR A 538 0.02 1.52 34.79
C THR A 538 -0.80 1.09 36.00
N GLU A 539 -2.07 1.49 35.98
CA GLU A 539 -3.13 1.03 36.87
C GLU A 539 -4.27 0.47 36.00
N GLY A 540 -4.62 -0.81 36.17
CA GLY A 540 -5.69 -1.50 35.42
C GLY A 540 -5.45 -1.67 33.91
N GLY A 541 -4.33 -1.20 33.36
CA GLY A 541 -4.04 -1.26 31.91
C GLY A 541 -3.68 -2.66 31.41
N THR A 542 -3.83 -2.85 30.10
CA THR A 542 -3.49 -4.11 29.41
C THR A 542 -2.34 -3.88 28.42
N ILE A 543 -1.20 -4.53 28.65
CA ILE A 543 -0.03 -4.49 27.79
C ILE A 543 0.13 -5.88 27.15
N GLN A 544 0.06 -5.98 25.82
CA GLN A 544 0.02 -7.29 25.12
C GLN A 544 0.83 -7.32 23.82
N GLY A 545 1.75 -8.27 23.68
CA GLY A 545 2.52 -8.42 22.44
C GLY A 545 3.54 -7.31 22.23
N CYS A 546 4.12 -6.76 23.31
CA CYS A 546 5.00 -5.60 23.23
C CYS A 546 6.49 -5.98 23.39
N ALA A 547 7.36 -5.25 22.70
CA ALA A 547 8.72 -5.68 22.42
C ALA A 547 9.74 -4.56 22.68
N ASN A 548 10.61 -4.72 23.69
CA ASN A 548 11.65 -3.75 24.02
C ASN A 548 13.06 -4.21 23.62
N GLY A 549 13.76 -3.32 22.90
CA GLY A 549 15.18 -3.38 22.56
C GLY A 549 15.93 -2.09 22.90
N GLY A 550 15.34 -1.15 23.66
CA GLY A 550 16.03 0.03 24.20
C GLY A 550 16.55 -0.20 25.63
N GLU A 551 17.63 0.46 26.05
CA GLU A 551 18.11 0.42 27.43
C GLU A 551 17.14 1.17 28.36
N VAL A 552 16.80 0.57 29.51
CA VAL A 552 15.85 1.16 30.48
C VAL A 552 16.56 1.49 31.78
N THR A 553 16.65 2.77 32.12
CA THR A 553 17.29 3.27 33.35
C THR A 553 16.30 4.03 34.23
N SER A 554 16.32 3.78 35.54
CA SER A 554 15.56 4.59 36.50
C SER A 554 16.35 4.92 37.77
N SER A 555 16.12 6.12 38.31
CA SER A 555 16.56 6.53 39.64
C SER A 555 15.79 5.86 40.80
N SER A 556 14.80 5.01 40.48
CA SER A 556 14.04 4.19 41.41
C SER A 556 13.73 2.80 40.83
N ARG A 557 12.68 2.67 40.01
CA ARG A 557 12.08 1.42 39.50
C ARG A 557 12.24 1.32 37.98
N ALA A 558 12.88 0.24 37.49
CA ALA A 558 13.14 0.03 36.07
C ALA A 558 12.58 -1.31 35.58
N GLY A 559 11.77 -1.31 34.52
CA GLY A 559 11.14 -2.50 33.96
C GLY A 559 11.43 -2.70 32.47
N GLY A 560 11.75 -3.92 32.04
CA GLY A 560 12.02 -4.17 30.61
C GLY A 560 10.81 -3.94 29.70
N ILE A 561 9.58 -4.07 30.21
CA ILE A 561 8.33 -3.71 29.51
C ILE A 561 7.56 -2.63 30.29
N VAL A 562 7.31 -2.82 31.59
CA VAL A 562 6.57 -1.86 32.43
C VAL A 562 7.33 -1.52 33.71
N GLY A 563 7.42 -0.25 34.10
CA GLY A 563 7.96 0.12 35.41
C GLY A 563 7.12 -0.47 36.55
N SER A 564 5.89 0.02 36.72
CA SER A 564 4.96 -0.52 37.74
C SER A 564 3.57 -0.82 37.21
N VAL A 565 2.96 -1.90 37.72
CA VAL A 565 1.64 -2.42 37.33
C VAL A 565 0.79 -2.65 38.58
N TRP A 566 -0.40 -2.05 38.63
CA TRP A 566 -1.30 -2.07 39.80
C TRP A 566 -2.76 -2.41 39.42
N LYS A 567 -3.53 -2.92 40.40
CA LYS A 567 -5.01 -3.04 40.42
C LYS A 567 -5.61 -3.70 39.17
N GLY A 568 -5.35 -4.99 38.99
CA GLY A 568 -5.87 -5.79 37.88
C GLY A 568 -5.13 -5.59 36.54
N GLY A 569 -4.04 -4.84 36.53
CA GLY A 569 -3.22 -4.62 35.33
C GLY A 569 -2.61 -5.93 34.79
N THR A 570 -2.43 -6.01 33.47
CA THR A 570 -1.91 -7.23 32.83
C THR A 570 -0.77 -6.92 31.86
N VAL A 571 0.26 -7.78 31.86
CA VAL A 571 1.38 -7.76 30.91
C VAL A 571 1.52 -9.14 30.30
N SER A 572 1.37 -9.26 28.98
CA SER A 572 1.33 -10.57 28.31
C SER A 572 1.98 -10.61 26.93
N ALA A 573 2.40 -11.80 26.49
CA ALA A 573 3.01 -12.04 25.17
C ALA A 573 4.20 -11.11 24.82
N SER A 574 4.93 -10.60 25.82
CA SER A 574 5.84 -9.45 25.69
C SER A 574 7.30 -9.80 26.04
N CYS A 575 8.26 -9.15 25.39
CA CYS A 575 9.68 -9.49 25.51
C CYS A 575 10.61 -8.28 25.75
N ASN A 576 11.63 -8.49 26.58
CA ASN A 576 12.74 -7.56 26.73
C ASN A 576 14.07 -8.19 26.27
N THR A 577 14.85 -7.41 25.53
CA THR A 577 16.14 -7.82 24.95
C THR A 577 17.32 -6.92 25.34
N SER A 578 17.06 -5.81 26.04
CA SER A 578 18.07 -4.81 26.40
C SER A 578 18.19 -4.62 27.92
N ALA A 579 19.27 -3.97 28.35
CA ALA A 579 19.60 -3.87 29.78
C ALA A 579 18.58 -3.05 30.58
N VAL A 580 18.36 -3.44 31.84
CA VAL A 580 17.41 -2.79 32.76
C VAL A 580 18.13 -2.42 34.07
N LEU A 581 18.26 -1.12 34.35
CA LEU A 581 19.09 -0.57 35.42
C LEU A 581 18.27 0.28 36.41
N GLY A 582 17.96 -0.29 37.57
CA GLY A 582 17.19 0.39 38.62
C GLY A 582 18.00 0.79 39.84
N ARG A 583 18.04 2.08 40.19
CA ARG A 583 18.77 2.53 41.40
C ARG A 583 18.13 2.08 42.72
N TRP A 584 16.89 1.61 42.72
CA TRP A 584 16.26 0.91 43.85
C TRP A 584 15.90 -0.53 43.50
N ALA A 585 15.05 -0.74 42.48
CA ALA A 585 14.61 -2.06 42.01
C ALA A 585 14.60 -2.15 40.48
N ALA A 586 14.78 -3.35 39.93
CA ALA A 586 14.68 -3.63 38.50
C ALA A 586 14.00 -4.98 38.22
N GLY A 587 13.24 -5.05 37.13
CA GLY A 587 12.58 -6.26 36.65
C GLY A 587 12.69 -6.43 35.13
N GLY A 588 13.06 -7.62 34.66
CA GLY A 588 13.23 -7.87 33.22
C GLY A 588 11.96 -7.72 32.37
N ILE A 589 10.76 -7.82 32.98
CA ILE A 589 9.48 -7.48 32.34
C ILE A 589 8.76 -6.37 33.11
N VAL A 590 8.56 -6.53 34.43
CA VAL A 590 7.89 -5.52 35.28
C VAL A 590 8.73 -5.21 36.52
N CYS A 591 8.96 -3.95 36.91
CA CYS A 591 9.71 -3.71 38.17
C CYS A 591 8.88 -4.05 39.42
N HIS A 592 7.63 -3.61 39.48
CA HIS A 592 6.71 -3.80 40.61
C HIS A 592 5.32 -4.25 40.12
N LEU A 593 4.83 -5.37 40.66
CA LEU A 593 3.57 -6.00 40.25
C LEU A 593 2.68 -6.23 41.49
N GLU A 594 1.61 -5.44 41.63
CA GLU A 594 0.67 -5.54 42.77
C GLU A 594 -0.78 -5.78 42.29
N ASP A 595 -1.47 -6.76 42.87
CA ASP A 595 -2.86 -7.14 42.50
C ASP A 595 -3.05 -7.39 40.98
N SER A 596 -2.06 -7.97 40.31
CA SER A 596 -1.89 -7.93 38.85
C SER A 596 -1.32 -9.23 38.25
N ALA A 597 -1.15 -9.29 36.92
CA ALA A 597 -0.71 -10.51 36.22
C ALA A 597 0.38 -10.29 35.14
N ILE A 598 1.39 -11.17 35.12
CA ILE A 598 2.32 -11.33 33.99
C ILE A 598 2.12 -12.72 33.37
N SER A 599 1.98 -12.83 32.05
CA SER A 599 1.93 -14.15 31.41
C SER A 599 2.42 -14.26 29.98
N GLY A 600 3.25 -15.27 29.68
CA GLY A 600 3.78 -15.46 28.33
C GLY A 600 4.84 -14.40 28.00
N CYS A 601 5.71 -14.07 28.95
CA CYS A 601 6.70 -12.99 28.78
C CYS A 601 8.13 -13.50 29.01
N TYR A 602 9.11 -12.94 28.30
CA TYR A 602 10.51 -13.35 28.47
C TYR A 602 11.50 -12.20 28.50
N ASN A 603 12.56 -12.38 29.29
CA ASN A 603 13.69 -11.46 29.36
C ASN A 603 14.99 -12.12 28.91
N THR A 604 15.73 -11.43 28.05
CA THR A 604 17.09 -11.81 27.62
C THR A 604 18.15 -10.74 27.92
N GLY A 605 17.74 -9.51 28.24
CA GLY A 605 18.66 -8.43 28.63
C GLY A 605 19.07 -8.49 30.11
N ASP A 606 20.25 -7.96 30.43
CA ASP A 606 20.77 -7.99 31.82
C ASP A 606 20.00 -7.05 32.75
N VAL A 607 19.61 -7.54 33.92
CA VAL A 607 18.83 -6.81 34.94
C VAL A 607 19.72 -6.50 36.15
N SER A 608 19.88 -5.22 36.48
CA SER A 608 20.74 -4.78 37.58
C SER A 608 20.04 -3.79 38.50
N ALA A 609 20.04 -4.08 39.82
CA ALA A 609 19.42 -3.23 40.83
C ALA A 609 20.31 -2.95 42.04
N SER A 610 19.99 -1.89 42.80
CA SER A 610 20.61 -1.69 44.12
C SER A 610 20.07 -2.69 45.16
N ARG A 611 18.76 -2.94 45.17
CA ARG A 611 18.09 -3.76 46.20
C ARG A 611 17.42 -5.00 45.62
N PHE A 612 16.46 -4.83 44.71
CA PHE A 612 15.60 -5.92 44.23
C PHE A 612 15.78 -6.11 42.72
N ALA A 613 16.45 -7.18 42.28
CA ALA A 613 16.64 -7.51 40.87
C ALA A 613 15.92 -8.83 40.50
N GLY A 614 14.93 -8.76 39.61
CA GLY A 614 14.19 -9.93 39.14
C GLY A 614 14.30 -10.12 37.64
N GLY A 615 14.65 -11.32 37.17
CA GLY A 615 14.72 -11.59 35.73
C GLY A 615 13.37 -11.47 35.00
N VAL A 616 12.24 -11.62 35.71
CA VAL A 616 10.90 -11.27 35.21
C VAL A 616 10.29 -10.10 36.00
N SER A 617 10.30 -10.14 37.35
CA SER A 617 9.84 -9.01 38.15
C SER A 617 10.62 -8.73 39.44
N GLY A 618 10.96 -7.46 39.69
CA GLY A 618 11.69 -7.04 40.88
C GLY A 618 10.93 -7.31 42.18
N GLN A 619 9.66 -6.93 42.23
CA GLN A 619 8.78 -7.07 43.39
C GLN A 619 7.38 -7.51 42.99
N VAL A 620 6.80 -8.43 43.76
CA VAL A 620 5.49 -9.02 43.47
C VAL A 620 4.64 -9.16 44.74
N GLY A 621 3.42 -8.61 44.72
CA GLY A 621 2.43 -8.73 45.79
C GLY A 621 1.03 -9.03 45.25
N LEU A 622 0.31 -9.95 45.91
CA LEU A 622 -1.07 -10.34 45.56
C LEU A 622 -1.29 -10.73 44.07
N SER A 623 -0.23 -11.18 43.39
CA SER A 623 -0.18 -11.22 41.92
C SER A 623 0.16 -12.60 41.34
N THR A 624 0.07 -12.73 40.02
CA THR A 624 0.41 -13.97 39.30
C THR A 624 1.51 -13.77 38.25
N ILE A 625 2.42 -14.75 38.14
CA ILE A 625 3.41 -14.85 37.06
C ILE A 625 3.35 -16.26 36.50
N ARG A 626 3.02 -16.43 35.21
CA ARG A 626 2.86 -17.75 34.58
C ARG A 626 3.39 -17.83 33.16
N ASN A 627 3.93 -18.97 32.74
CA ASN A 627 4.51 -19.14 31.39
C ASN A 627 5.57 -18.06 31.06
N CYS A 628 6.53 -17.81 31.95
CA CYS A 628 7.55 -16.76 31.77
C CYS A 628 8.97 -17.28 31.94
N TYR A 629 9.95 -16.68 31.26
CA TYR A 629 11.35 -17.08 31.43
C TYR A 629 12.37 -15.94 31.43
N ASN A 630 13.54 -16.21 32.01
CA ASN A 630 14.68 -15.30 32.02
C ASN A 630 15.98 -16.00 31.60
N ASN A 631 16.66 -15.39 30.63
CA ASN A 631 17.99 -15.79 30.17
C ASN A 631 19.08 -14.72 30.42
N GLY A 632 18.70 -13.46 30.68
CA GLY A 632 19.63 -12.37 31.02
C GLY A 632 20.22 -12.53 32.43
N ALA A 633 21.41 -11.97 32.68
CA ALA A 633 22.02 -11.99 34.00
C ALA A 633 21.27 -11.05 34.97
N VAL A 634 21.08 -11.49 36.21
CA VAL A 634 20.33 -10.76 37.25
C VAL A 634 21.27 -10.43 38.41
N SER A 635 21.51 -9.14 38.68
CA SER A 635 22.41 -8.69 39.75
C SER A 635 21.76 -7.71 40.72
N SER A 636 21.90 -7.94 42.03
CA SER A 636 21.56 -6.96 43.06
C SER A 636 22.72 -6.67 44.01
N ARG A 637 22.82 -5.41 44.46
CA ARG A 637 23.99 -4.93 45.22
C ARG A 637 23.91 -5.07 46.73
N ASN A 638 22.71 -5.10 47.32
CA ASN A 638 22.51 -5.05 48.78
C ASN A 638 21.57 -6.12 49.36
N ASP A 639 20.46 -6.43 48.68
CA ASP A 639 19.38 -7.29 49.18
C ASP A 639 19.15 -8.53 48.30
N TYR A 640 18.14 -8.57 47.43
CA TYR A 640 17.65 -9.82 46.83
C TYR A 640 17.80 -9.83 45.30
N ALA A 641 18.12 -11.01 44.76
CA ALA A 641 18.16 -11.29 43.33
C ALA A 641 17.43 -12.62 43.04
N GLY A 642 16.64 -12.67 41.99
CA GLY A 642 15.93 -13.89 41.59
C GLY A 642 15.77 -14.02 40.09
N GLY A 643 15.98 -15.23 39.57
CA GLY A 643 15.85 -15.50 38.13
C GLY A 643 14.46 -15.19 37.57
N ILE A 644 13.40 -15.40 38.35
CA ILE A 644 12.05 -14.89 38.07
C ILE A 644 11.79 -13.63 38.90
N SER A 645 11.99 -13.67 40.23
CA SER A 645 11.72 -12.49 41.07
C SER A 645 12.59 -12.32 42.32
N ALA A 646 12.96 -11.08 42.65
CA ALA A 646 13.72 -10.79 43.87
C ALA A 646 12.88 -10.96 45.15
N TYR A 647 11.63 -10.52 45.12
CA TYR A 647 10.72 -10.55 46.27
C TYR A 647 9.28 -10.87 45.85
N ALA A 648 8.70 -11.92 46.45
CA ALA A 648 7.31 -12.31 46.25
C ALA A 648 6.54 -12.41 47.59
N SER A 649 5.34 -11.84 47.65
CA SER A 649 4.43 -11.99 48.79
C SER A 649 2.99 -12.28 48.40
N SER A 650 2.36 -13.28 49.03
CA SER A 650 0.97 -13.71 48.77
C SER A 650 0.63 -13.86 47.28
N SER A 651 1.58 -14.37 46.49
CA SER A 651 1.54 -14.40 45.02
C SER A 651 1.69 -15.83 44.48
N THR A 652 1.35 -16.07 43.22
CA THR A 652 1.43 -17.40 42.58
C THR A 652 2.36 -17.39 41.37
N PHE A 653 3.41 -18.22 41.38
CA PHE A 653 4.27 -18.46 40.21
C PHE A 653 4.07 -19.89 39.67
N SER A 654 3.87 -20.04 38.37
CA SER A 654 3.75 -21.37 37.73
C SER A 654 4.36 -21.44 36.34
N SER A 655 4.89 -22.61 35.98
CA SER A 655 5.38 -22.91 34.62
C SER A 655 6.38 -21.86 34.09
N CYS A 656 7.38 -21.53 34.92
CA CYS A 656 8.39 -20.51 34.64
C CYS A 656 9.81 -21.09 34.71
N TYR A 657 10.78 -20.50 34.01
CA TYR A 657 12.18 -20.95 34.13
C TYR A 657 13.25 -19.86 34.06
N ASN A 658 14.43 -20.16 34.59
CA ASN A 658 15.60 -19.29 34.52
C ASN A 658 16.87 -20.04 34.07
N THR A 659 17.51 -19.48 33.05
CA THR A 659 18.83 -19.87 32.53
C THR A 659 19.89 -18.77 32.75
N GLY A 660 19.48 -17.55 33.09
CA GLY A 660 20.37 -16.46 33.45
C GLY A 660 21.14 -16.67 34.76
N ALA A 661 22.34 -16.10 34.86
CA ALA A 661 23.11 -16.10 36.11
C ALA A 661 22.48 -15.15 37.14
N VAL A 662 22.33 -15.60 38.39
CA VAL A 662 21.71 -14.80 39.48
C VAL A 662 22.74 -14.50 40.57
N LEU A 663 22.95 -13.22 40.86
CA LEU A 663 23.95 -12.73 41.82
C LEU A 663 23.33 -11.71 42.77
N ALA A 664 23.51 -11.91 44.09
CA ALA A 664 23.20 -10.91 45.11
C ALA A 664 24.46 -10.69 45.97
N SER A 665 25.01 -9.49 45.94
CA SER A 665 26.07 -9.07 46.85
C SER A 665 25.50 -8.29 48.03
N SER A 666 26.36 -7.93 49.00
CA SER A 666 26.04 -6.83 49.89
C SER A 666 27.28 -6.05 50.30
N GLU A 667 27.25 -4.73 50.10
CA GLU A 667 28.25 -3.80 50.63
C GLU A 667 27.93 -3.40 52.09
N THR A 668 26.69 -3.61 52.56
CA THR A 668 26.17 -3.04 53.83
C THR A 668 25.31 -3.99 54.67
N SER A 669 24.84 -5.13 54.15
CA SER A 669 23.79 -5.97 54.76
C SER A 669 24.21 -7.42 55.02
N TYR A 670 23.62 -8.02 56.06
CA TYR A 670 23.80 -9.44 56.44
C TYR A 670 22.82 -10.41 55.74
N ARG A 671 22.01 -9.95 54.77
CA ARG A 671 20.94 -10.74 54.14
C ARG A 671 20.85 -10.48 52.63
N HIS A 672 21.89 -10.89 51.91
CA HIS A 672 21.82 -11.01 50.46
C HIS A 672 21.27 -12.39 50.08
N TYR A 673 20.28 -12.45 49.18
CA TYR A 673 19.66 -13.72 48.76
C TYR A 673 19.59 -13.80 47.23
N ALA A 674 20.30 -14.77 46.64
CA ALA A 674 20.30 -15.08 45.21
C ALA A 674 19.64 -16.45 44.96
N GLY A 675 18.48 -16.48 44.33
CA GLY A 675 17.75 -17.71 44.02
C GLY A 675 17.52 -17.90 42.52
N GLY A 676 17.67 -19.14 42.03
CA GLY A 676 17.45 -19.47 40.62
C GLY A 676 16.05 -19.13 40.11
N ILE A 677 15.05 -19.12 40.99
CA ILE A 677 13.68 -18.63 40.73
C ILE A 677 13.39 -17.39 41.57
N ALA A 678 13.56 -17.47 42.90
CA ALA A 678 13.18 -16.40 43.81
C ALA A 678 14.21 -16.08 44.89
N GLY A 679 14.50 -14.78 45.09
CA GLY A 679 15.36 -14.31 46.18
C GLY A 679 14.72 -14.50 47.55
N TYR A 680 13.54 -13.91 47.75
CA TYR A 680 12.74 -14.05 48.97
C TYR A 680 11.25 -14.30 48.66
N THR A 681 10.62 -15.26 49.34
CA THR A 681 9.17 -15.53 49.22
C THR A 681 8.47 -15.55 50.57
N TYR A 682 7.23 -15.03 50.63
CA TYR A 682 6.38 -15.05 51.80
C TYR A 682 4.94 -15.41 51.43
N ASN A 683 4.34 -16.42 52.08
CA ASN A 683 2.95 -16.84 51.86
C ASN A 683 2.57 -17.04 50.37
N SER A 684 3.55 -17.39 49.53
CA SER A 684 3.40 -17.44 48.06
C SER A 684 3.44 -18.89 47.60
N ASP A 685 2.62 -19.21 46.60
CA ASP A 685 2.63 -20.51 45.92
C ASP A 685 3.59 -20.44 44.73
N ILE A 686 4.48 -21.42 44.63
CA ILE A 686 5.42 -21.57 43.52
C ILE A 686 5.46 -23.05 43.18
N SER A 687 5.12 -23.38 41.95
CA SER A 687 5.08 -24.73 41.42
C SER A 687 5.58 -24.76 39.98
N PHE A 688 6.00 -25.92 39.46
CA PHE A 688 6.41 -26.08 38.06
C PHE A 688 7.48 -25.07 37.60
N CYS A 689 8.40 -24.69 38.50
CA CYS A 689 9.41 -23.67 38.24
C CYS A 689 10.83 -24.27 38.16
N TYR A 690 11.55 -23.97 37.08
CA TYR A 690 12.78 -24.68 36.67
C TYR A 690 13.99 -23.75 36.55
N PHE A 691 15.16 -24.15 37.03
CA PHE A 691 16.35 -23.31 36.97
C PHE A 691 17.64 -24.11 36.74
N LEU A 692 18.63 -23.50 36.08
CA LEU A 692 19.96 -24.12 35.93
C LEU A 692 20.63 -24.36 37.30
N ASP A 693 21.19 -25.56 37.46
CA ASP A 693 21.91 -26.02 38.65
C ASP A 693 23.23 -25.26 38.96
N THR A 694 23.54 -24.24 38.16
CA THR A 694 24.53 -23.20 38.47
C THR A 694 24.14 -22.32 39.67
N ALA A 695 22.84 -22.23 40.01
CA ALA A 695 22.37 -21.54 41.20
C ALA A 695 22.21 -22.51 42.39
N GLN A 696 22.66 -22.11 43.59
CA GLN A 696 22.68 -23.00 44.76
C GLN A 696 21.30 -23.47 45.24
N ARG A 697 20.24 -22.66 45.01
CA ARG A 697 18.85 -22.94 45.40
C ARG A 697 17.91 -22.25 44.42
N GLY A 698 16.74 -22.83 44.16
CA GLY A 698 15.68 -22.17 43.39
C GLY A 698 15.05 -21.03 44.17
N ILE A 699 14.70 -21.27 45.44
CA ILE A 699 14.27 -20.24 46.39
C ILE A 699 15.35 -20.08 47.45
N ALA A 700 15.93 -18.88 47.57
CA ALA A 700 17.04 -18.64 48.50
C ALA A 700 16.56 -18.47 49.95
N ASN A 701 15.42 -17.82 50.18
CA ASN A 701 14.70 -17.81 51.45
C ASN A 701 13.17 -17.75 51.22
N GLY A 702 12.40 -18.46 52.04
CA GLY A 702 10.95 -18.65 51.85
C GLY A 702 10.57 -20.11 51.56
N GLY A 703 9.40 -20.30 50.94
CA GLY A 703 8.83 -21.60 50.57
C GLY A 703 8.29 -21.62 49.13
N GLY A 704 8.05 -22.82 48.62
CA GLY A 704 7.64 -23.10 47.23
C GLY A 704 8.44 -24.26 46.62
N GLU A 705 7.91 -24.88 45.56
CA GLU A 705 8.51 -26.01 44.85
C GLU A 705 9.25 -25.55 43.60
N THR A 706 10.53 -25.93 43.48
CA THR A 706 11.39 -25.55 42.35
C THR A 706 12.35 -26.68 42.00
N THR A 707 12.61 -26.88 40.71
CA THR A 707 13.44 -27.98 40.19
C THR A 707 14.77 -27.44 39.66
N ALA A 708 15.88 -27.92 40.22
CA ALA A 708 17.22 -27.69 39.68
C ALA A 708 17.46 -28.62 38.49
N CYS A 709 17.93 -28.08 37.37
CA CYS A 709 18.16 -28.81 36.13
C CYS A 709 19.58 -28.60 35.61
N THR A 710 20.23 -29.68 35.19
CA THR A 710 21.43 -29.58 34.36
C THR A 710 21.11 -28.96 33.00
N TRP A 711 22.11 -28.40 32.34
CA TRP A 711 22.04 -27.97 30.93
C TRP A 711 21.43 -29.05 29.99
N GLU A 712 21.72 -30.33 30.21
CA GLU A 712 21.17 -31.46 29.43
C GLU A 712 19.77 -31.93 29.87
N ALA A 713 19.24 -31.41 30.98
CA ALA A 713 17.84 -31.61 31.38
C ALA A 713 16.95 -30.50 30.82
N MET A 714 17.42 -29.24 30.82
CA MET A 714 16.70 -28.09 30.24
C MET A 714 16.44 -28.21 28.73
N LYS A 715 17.14 -29.13 28.03
CA LYS A 715 16.96 -29.48 26.61
C LYS A 715 15.81 -30.45 26.30
N LYS A 716 15.06 -30.91 27.31
CA LYS A 716 14.10 -32.02 27.15
C LYS A 716 12.71 -31.59 27.58
N GLN A 717 11.73 -31.74 26.67
CA GLN A 717 10.32 -31.45 26.92
C GLN A 717 9.80 -32.14 28.19
N ASP A 718 10.11 -33.43 28.37
CA ASP A 718 9.73 -34.27 29.53
C ASP A 718 10.17 -33.71 30.90
N THR A 719 11.16 -32.81 30.93
CA THR A 719 11.61 -32.13 32.17
C THR A 719 10.54 -31.16 32.68
N PHE A 720 9.85 -30.47 31.78
CA PHE A 720 9.00 -29.30 32.05
C PHE A 720 7.54 -29.70 32.30
N GLN A 721 7.28 -30.30 33.46
CA GLN A 721 5.93 -30.60 33.91
C GLN A 721 5.16 -29.29 34.15
N GLY A 722 3.87 -29.28 33.82
CA GLY A 722 3.02 -28.08 33.91
C GLY A 722 3.19 -27.08 32.76
N PHE A 723 4.10 -27.31 31.82
CA PHE A 723 4.22 -26.49 30.60
C PHE A 723 3.29 -27.04 29.50
N ASP A 724 2.53 -26.14 28.88
CA ASP A 724 1.69 -26.45 27.72
C ASP A 724 2.50 -26.35 26.43
N PHE A 725 2.91 -27.51 25.89
CA PHE A 725 3.58 -27.65 24.59
C PHE A 725 2.61 -27.91 23.43
N GLU A 726 1.29 -27.86 23.65
CA GLU A 726 0.29 -27.89 22.58
C GLU A 726 -0.02 -26.48 22.05
N THR A 727 -0.01 -25.47 22.94
CA THR A 727 -0.35 -24.08 22.56
C THR A 727 0.67 -23.02 22.95
N ALA A 728 1.35 -23.14 24.09
CA ALA A 728 2.12 -22.03 24.67
C ALA A 728 3.65 -22.12 24.49
N TRP A 729 4.20 -23.34 24.41
CA TRP A 729 5.64 -23.60 24.40
C TRP A 729 6.06 -24.51 23.22
N THR A 730 7.29 -24.37 22.76
CA THR A 730 7.93 -25.25 21.76
C THR A 730 9.39 -25.55 22.14
N MET A 731 9.92 -26.68 21.67
CA MET A 731 11.36 -27.01 21.71
C MET A 731 12.05 -26.76 20.36
N GLU A 732 11.30 -26.38 19.32
CA GLU A 732 11.74 -26.25 17.93
C GLU A 732 11.71 -24.78 17.46
N GLY A 733 12.15 -23.86 18.33
CA GLY A 733 12.12 -22.41 18.10
C GLY A 733 13.33 -21.85 17.33
N ILE A 734 13.95 -20.80 17.87
CA ILE A 734 15.05 -20.07 17.24
C ILE A 734 16.27 -20.98 17.02
N PRO A 735 16.77 -21.15 15.78
CA PRO A 735 17.92 -21.99 15.49
C PRO A 735 19.19 -21.59 16.27
N GLY A 736 19.57 -22.41 17.25
CA GLY A 736 20.72 -22.19 18.13
C GLY A 736 20.37 -21.92 19.59
N TYR A 737 19.10 -21.59 19.89
CA TYR A 737 18.56 -21.78 21.24
C TYR A 737 18.35 -23.28 21.52
N SER A 738 18.11 -23.68 22.77
CA SER A 738 18.13 -25.10 23.17
C SER A 738 17.18 -25.44 24.33
N TYR A 739 16.22 -24.57 24.63
CA TYR A 739 15.31 -24.66 25.77
C TYR A 739 13.87 -24.32 25.31
N PRO A 740 12.83 -24.50 26.16
CA PRO A 740 11.47 -24.15 25.77
C PRO A 740 11.32 -22.67 25.39
N GLU A 741 10.77 -22.39 24.22
CA GLU A 741 10.44 -21.05 23.73
C GLU A 741 8.94 -20.83 23.70
N LEU A 742 8.50 -19.57 23.88
CA LEU A 742 7.09 -19.20 23.84
C LEU A 742 6.62 -19.04 22.38
N THR A 743 5.55 -19.74 22.01
CA THR A 743 5.03 -19.84 20.63
C THR A 743 4.46 -18.53 20.05
N SER A 744 4.13 -17.57 20.93
CA SER A 744 3.19 -16.47 20.65
C SER A 744 3.73 -15.09 21.04
N VAL A 745 5.04 -14.97 21.29
CA VAL A 745 5.69 -13.70 21.63
C VAL A 745 6.30 -13.07 20.38
N ILE A 746 6.06 -11.77 20.19
CA ILE A 746 6.66 -11.01 19.10
C ILE A 746 8.18 -10.93 19.29
N ALA A 747 8.94 -11.33 18.28
CA ALA A 747 10.40 -11.21 18.30
C ALA A 747 10.83 -9.75 18.10
N VAL A 748 11.91 -9.33 18.77
CA VAL A 748 12.59 -8.04 18.52
C VAL A 748 13.43 -8.16 17.24
N SER A 749 12.77 -8.34 16.10
CA SER A 749 13.44 -8.43 14.81
C SER A 749 14.03 -7.07 14.42
N PRO A 750 15.34 -6.99 14.09
CA PRO A 750 15.82 -5.98 13.15
C PRO A 750 14.93 -6.02 11.90
N CYS A 751 14.61 -4.86 11.32
CA CYS A 751 13.52 -4.74 10.34
C CYS A 751 13.84 -5.40 8.99
N GLU A 752 13.75 -6.74 8.91
CA GLU A 752 13.72 -7.46 7.63
C GLU A 752 12.44 -7.10 6.88
N THR A 753 12.58 -6.57 5.67
CA THR A 753 11.50 -5.91 4.91
C THR A 753 10.48 -6.87 4.29
N LYS A 754 10.48 -8.15 4.69
CA LYS A 754 9.53 -9.18 4.24
C LYS A 754 8.30 -9.23 5.13
N GLY A 755 7.24 -8.55 4.71
CA GLY A 755 5.88 -8.72 5.26
C GLY A 755 5.31 -7.50 6.00
N HIS A 756 6.11 -6.48 6.27
CA HIS A 756 5.56 -5.18 6.67
C HIS A 756 4.94 -4.47 5.46
N THR A 757 3.83 -3.76 5.70
CA THR A 757 3.31 -2.78 4.74
C THR A 757 4.28 -1.61 4.60
N THR A 758 4.40 -1.10 3.38
CA THR A 758 5.20 0.09 3.05
C THR A 758 4.31 1.22 2.57
N PHE A 759 4.66 2.45 2.91
CA PHE A 759 4.05 3.66 2.36
C PHE A 759 5.11 4.47 1.61
N ARG A 760 4.68 5.32 0.68
CA ARG A 760 5.54 6.15 -0.16
C ARG A 760 5.38 7.61 0.25
N VAL A 761 6.47 8.37 0.29
CA VAL A 761 6.53 9.74 0.79
C VAL A 761 7.16 10.65 -0.26
N GLY A 762 6.55 11.81 -0.51
CA GLY A 762 7.05 12.77 -1.50
C GLY A 762 7.01 12.25 -2.95
N GLU A 763 6.12 11.32 -3.29
CA GLU A 763 5.91 10.96 -4.70
C GLU A 763 5.32 12.15 -5.46
N LYS A 764 5.93 12.48 -6.59
CA LYS A 764 5.58 13.65 -7.40
C LYS A 764 5.78 13.36 -8.87
N ALA A 765 4.72 13.50 -9.67
CA ALA A 765 4.83 13.40 -11.12
C ALA A 765 5.68 14.57 -11.67
N PRO A 766 6.54 14.34 -12.69
CA PRO A 766 7.24 15.42 -13.35
C PRO A 766 6.27 16.32 -14.13
N THR A 767 6.51 17.62 -14.16
CA THR A 767 5.82 18.56 -15.05
C THR A 767 6.76 19.00 -16.18
N TYR A 768 6.29 19.81 -17.11
CA TYR A 768 7.15 20.43 -18.13
C TYR A 768 8.08 21.53 -17.57
N THR A 769 7.94 21.88 -16.28
CA THR A 769 8.64 22.99 -15.60
C THR A 769 9.36 22.59 -14.31
N SER A 770 8.99 21.47 -13.70
CA SER A 770 9.56 20.95 -12.44
C SER A 770 9.84 19.46 -12.54
N GLU A 771 10.99 19.02 -12.01
CA GLU A 771 11.31 17.61 -11.86
C GLU A 771 10.34 16.92 -10.90
N GLY A 772 10.02 15.66 -11.17
CA GLY A 772 9.27 14.78 -10.28
C GLY A 772 10.19 14.01 -9.33
N TYR A 773 9.59 13.20 -8.46
CA TYR A 773 10.30 12.28 -7.59
C TYR A 773 9.49 10.99 -7.46
N THR A 774 10.12 9.81 -7.55
CA THR A 774 9.41 8.53 -7.41
C THR A 774 8.95 8.23 -5.98
N GLY A 775 9.14 9.16 -5.04
CA GLY A 775 8.87 8.99 -3.62
C GLY A 775 9.82 8.03 -2.90
N ASP A 776 10.14 8.37 -1.66
CA ASP A 776 10.86 7.49 -0.73
C ASP A 776 9.90 6.42 -0.18
N ILE A 777 10.27 5.15 -0.26
CA ILE A 777 9.49 4.06 0.30
C ILE A 777 9.90 3.86 1.76
N TYR A 778 8.99 4.09 2.69
CA TYR A 778 9.17 3.85 4.11
C TYR A 778 8.37 2.63 4.57
N CYS A 779 8.91 1.90 5.55
CA CYS A 779 8.19 0.81 6.19
C CYS A 779 7.17 1.35 7.20
N LEU A 780 5.88 1.07 7.02
CA LEU A 780 4.81 1.58 7.89
C LEU A 780 5.01 1.10 9.34
N GLY A 781 5.30 -0.19 9.53
CA GLY A 781 5.53 -0.79 10.85
C GLY A 781 6.93 -0.55 11.47
N CYS A 782 7.84 0.15 10.79
CA CYS A 782 9.18 0.40 11.37
C CYS A 782 9.84 1.76 11.09
N GLY A 783 9.20 2.66 10.35
CA GLY A 783 9.67 4.04 10.12
C GLY A 783 10.94 4.18 9.27
N LEU A 784 11.66 3.10 9.01
CA LEU A 784 12.89 3.08 8.22
C LEU A 784 12.63 3.25 6.72
N LEU A 785 13.56 3.92 6.05
CA LEU A 785 13.64 4.03 4.60
C LEU A 785 14.01 2.65 4.01
N VAL A 786 13.12 2.09 3.19
CA VAL A 786 13.25 0.80 2.51
C VAL A 786 13.89 0.96 1.13
N GLU A 787 13.45 1.96 0.37
CA GLU A 787 14.06 2.35 -0.90
C GLU A 787 14.05 3.89 -1.00
N GLN A 788 15.20 4.48 -1.31
CA GLN A 788 15.28 5.90 -1.62
C GLN A 788 14.74 6.15 -3.04
N GLY A 789 13.84 7.12 -3.14
CA GLY A 789 13.27 7.58 -4.40
C GLY A 789 14.31 8.21 -5.33
N ARG A 790 13.88 8.53 -6.55
CA ARG A 790 14.73 9.06 -7.59
C ARG A 790 14.06 10.24 -8.26
N VAL A 791 14.84 11.27 -8.56
CA VAL A 791 14.39 12.41 -9.35
C VAL A 791 13.99 11.94 -10.74
N ILE A 792 12.79 12.33 -11.15
CA ILE A 792 12.24 12.08 -12.49
C ILE A 792 12.44 13.39 -13.27
N PRO A 793 13.18 13.41 -14.39
CA PRO A 793 13.36 14.62 -15.18
C PRO A 793 12.03 15.23 -15.62
N VAL A 794 12.03 16.55 -15.89
CA VAL A 794 10.92 17.28 -16.50
C VAL A 794 10.36 16.58 -17.74
N ARG A 795 9.07 16.76 -18.00
CA ARG A 795 8.38 16.20 -19.17
C ARG A 795 8.91 16.80 -20.47
N ASP A 796 9.39 15.92 -21.34
CA ASP A 796 9.86 16.22 -22.71
C ASP A 796 8.87 15.70 -23.77
N ASP A 797 7.73 15.13 -23.36
CA ASP A 797 6.78 14.46 -24.24
C ASP A 797 5.82 15.44 -24.96
N HIS A 798 6.36 16.38 -25.71
CA HIS A 798 5.62 17.43 -26.43
C HIS A 798 5.08 16.97 -27.80
N ALA A 799 4.08 17.71 -28.31
CA ALA A 799 3.67 17.70 -29.71
C ALA A 799 4.29 18.89 -30.46
N GLU A 800 4.65 18.69 -31.74
CA GLU A 800 5.16 19.77 -32.61
C GLU A 800 4.05 20.27 -33.53
N ILE A 801 3.80 21.58 -33.54
CA ILE A 801 2.82 22.17 -34.47
C ILE A 801 3.56 22.66 -35.70
N TYR A 802 3.28 22.08 -36.86
CA TYR A 802 3.91 22.45 -38.13
C TYR A 802 3.22 23.68 -38.74
N ARG A 803 4.00 24.67 -39.21
CA ARG A 803 3.49 25.82 -39.98
C ARG A 803 3.69 25.57 -41.48
N ILE A 804 2.62 25.66 -42.26
CA ILE A 804 2.66 25.46 -43.72
C ILE A 804 1.98 26.66 -44.41
N TYR A 805 2.70 27.34 -45.30
CA TYR A 805 2.26 28.53 -46.02
C TYR A 805 1.89 28.23 -47.49
N ASN A 806 0.82 28.84 -47.99
CA ASN A 806 0.38 28.73 -49.37
C ASN A 806 0.75 29.99 -50.19
N PRO A 807 1.77 29.94 -51.07
CA PRO A 807 2.18 31.10 -51.86
C PRO A 807 1.16 31.52 -52.94
N GLY A 808 0.18 30.68 -53.27
CA GLY A 808 -0.86 30.96 -54.26
C GLY A 808 -2.06 31.74 -53.72
N ASN A 809 -2.27 31.77 -52.39
CA ASN A 809 -3.41 32.47 -51.77
C ASN A 809 -3.13 33.14 -50.41
N GLY A 810 -1.91 33.04 -49.88
CA GLY A 810 -1.48 33.69 -48.64
C GLY A 810 -1.87 32.98 -47.33
N LYS A 811 -2.48 31.79 -47.40
CA LYS A 811 -2.94 31.05 -46.21
C LYS A 811 -1.79 30.45 -45.42
N HIS A 812 -2.00 30.32 -44.11
CA HIS A 812 -1.18 29.50 -43.22
C HIS A 812 -2.05 28.37 -42.66
N HIS A 813 -1.52 27.16 -42.63
CA HIS A 813 -2.12 25.99 -42.00
C HIS A 813 -1.26 25.51 -40.84
N TYR A 814 -1.91 25.02 -39.79
CA TYR A 814 -1.28 24.55 -38.55
C TYR A 814 -1.82 23.15 -38.24
N THR A 815 -0.91 22.18 -38.03
CA THR A 815 -1.25 20.77 -37.77
C THR A 815 -0.19 20.06 -36.93
N MET A 816 -0.61 19.03 -36.18
CA MET A 816 0.29 18.04 -35.56
C MET A 816 0.66 16.89 -36.53
N ASP A 817 -0.12 16.66 -37.58
CA ASP A 817 0.11 15.52 -38.47
C ASP A 817 1.20 15.84 -39.51
N ALA A 818 2.29 15.09 -39.40
CA ALA A 818 3.37 15.10 -40.38
C ALA A 818 2.88 14.68 -41.78
N SER A 819 1.87 13.83 -41.87
CA SER A 819 1.28 13.35 -43.13
C SER A 819 0.48 14.46 -43.82
N GLU A 820 -0.38 15.19 -43.07
CA GLU A 820 -1.07 16.39 -43.54
C GLU A 820 -0.07 17.47 -44.01
N ARG A 821 0.99 17.74 -43.22
CA ARG A 821 2.10 18.62 -43.62
C ARG A 821 2.73 18.18 -44.95
N ASP A 822 3.14 16.93 -45.06
CA ASP A 822 3.89 16.43 -46.23
C ASP A 822 2.99 16.33 -47.48
N ALA A 823 1.68 16.07 -47.31
CA ALA A 823 0.70 16.14 -48.38
C ALA A 823 0.49 17.57 -48.90
N LEU A 824 0.41 18.57 -48.02
CA LEU A 824 0.29 19.98 -48.42
C LEU A 824 1.56 20.46 -49.15
N VAL A 825 2.75 20.09 -48.65
CA VAL A 825 4.03 20.39 -49.32
C VAL A 825 4.12 19.70 -50.68
N GLY A 826 3.71 18.43 -50.79
CA GLY A 826 3.58 17.73 -52.07
C GLY A 826 2.58 18.38 -53.04
N GLY A 827 1.57 19.06 -52.49
CA GLY A 827 0.62 19.91 -53.22
C GLY A 827 1.13 21.31 -53.59
N GLY A 828 2.41 21.64 -53.30
CA GLY A 828 3.04 22.90 -53.67
C GLY A 828 2.95 24.01 -52.61
N TRP A 829 2.59 23.67 -51.36
CA TRP A 829 2.73 24.60 -50.22
C TRP A 829 4.18 24.60 -49.71
N ILE A 830 4.53 25.62 -48.92
CA ILE A 830 5.87 25.82 -48.33
C ILE A 830 5.80 25.47 -46.84
N TYR A 831 6.60 24.51 -46.38
CA TYR A 831 6.77 24.25 -44.95
C TYR A 831 7.74 25.27 -44.35
N GLU A 832 7.32 25.95 -43.27
CA GLU A 832 8.09 27.03 -42.65
C GLU A 832 8.78 26.62 -41.33
N GLY A 833 8.51 25.41 -40.83
CA GLY A 833 9.10 24.88 -39.60
C GLY A 833 8.08 24.57 -38.51
N ILE A 834 8.57 24.46 -37.28
CA ILE A 834 7.74 24.24 -36.08
C ILE A 834 7.25 25.60 -35.57
N ALA A 835 5.93 25.82 -35.65
CA ALA A 835 5.26 27.02 -35.17
C ALA A 835 5.45 27.18 -33.65
N TRP A 836 5.07 26.16 -32.87
CA TRP A 836 5.36 26.04 -31.44
C TRP A 836 5.37 24.56 -31.02
N LYS A 837 5.89 24.29 -29.82
CA LYS A 837 5.71 23.02 -29.13
C LYS A 837 4.48 23.11 -28.23
N ALA A 838 3.62 22.10 -28.23
CA ALA A 838 2.44 22.03 -27.38
C ALA A 838 2.57 20.89 -26.36
N PRO A 839 2.04 21.02 -25.12
CA PRO A 839 1.87 19.87 -24.24
C PRO A 839 0.84 18.89 -24.82
N LYS A 840 0.89 17.63 -24.39
CA LYS A 840 -0.08 16.59 -24.77
C LYS A 840 -1.39 16.61 -24.00
N GLU A 841 -1.52 17.51 -23.04
CA GLU A 841 -2.65 17.70 -22.13
C GLU A 841 -2.71 19.17 -21.71
N GLY A 842 -3.87 19.63 -21.22
CA GLY A 842 -4.08 21.02 -20.81
C GLY A 842 -5.40 21.57 -21.33
N LYS A 843 -5.48 22.88 -21.56
CA LYS A 843 -6.70 23.51 -22.14
C LYS A 843 -6.72 23.27 -23.67
N PRO A 844 -7.78 22.67 -24.24
CA PRO A 844 -7.80 22.32 -25.66
C PRO A 844 -7.88 23.54 -26.58
N ILE A 845 -7.15 23.48 -27.69
CA ILE A 845 -7.21 24.43 -28.81
C ILE A 845 -7.95 23.73 -29.95
N TYR A 846 -9.17 24.17 -30.23
CA TYR A 846 -10.08 23.57 -31.22
C TYR A 846 -9.73 23.99 -32.65
N ARG A 847 -9.85 23.06 -33.60
CA ARG A 847 -9.75 23.32 -35.05
C ARG A 847 -11.15 23.32 -35.66
N VAL A 848 -11.52 24.42 -36.33
CA VAL A 848 -12.78 24.52 -37.11
C VAL A 848 -12.52 24.98 -38.53
N TYR A 849 -13.18 24.36 -39.50
CA TYR A 849 -13.02 24.59 -40.94
C TYR A 849 -14.30 25.19 -41.56
N ASN A 850 -14.14 26.14 -42.48
CA ASN A 850 -15.22 26.76 -43.22
C ASN A 850 -15.27 26.26 -44.67
N PRO A 851 -16.15 25.29 -45.02
CA PRO A 851 -16.25 24.78 -46.39
C PRO A 851 -16.75 25.82 -47.41
N GLY A 852 -17.35 26.93 -46.96
CA GLY A 852 -17.82 28.02 -47.82
C GLY A 852 -16.72 28.97 -48.29
N ASN A 853 -15.58 29.04 -47.61
CA ASN A 853 -14.46 29.91 -48.00
C ASN A 853 -13.05 29.31 -47.80
N ASP A 854 -12.95 28.01 -47.50
CA ASP A 854 -11.74 27.18 -47.46
C ASP A 854 -10.75 27.57 -46.32
N ASN A 855 -11.25 28.05 -45.18
CA ASN A 855 -10.38 28.59 -44.10
C ASN A 855 -10.54 27.83 -42.78
N HIS A 856 -9.43 27.73 -42.04
CA HIS A 856 -9.41 27.24 -40.66
C HIS A 856 -9.46 28.41 -39.66
N LEU A 857 -10.00 28.15 -38.48
CA LEU A 857 -9.81 28.96 -37.29
C LEU A 857 -9.37 28.05 -36.15
N TYR A 858 -8.51 28.58 -35.28
CA TYR A 858 -7.98 27.91 -34.10
C TYR A 858 -8.30 28.75 -32.86
N THR A 859 -8.88 28.14 -31.83
CA THR A 859 -9.34 28.86 -30.63
C THR A 859 -9.45 27.98 -29.40
N MET A 860 -9.24 28.54 -28.21
CA MET A 860 -9.59 27.88 -26.93
C MET A 860 -11.03 28.18 -26.50
N ASP A 861 -11.71 29.17 -27.10
CA ASP A 861 -13.08 29.51 -26.77
C ASP A 861 -14.04 28.46 -27.35
N SER A 862 -14.57 27.59 -26.48
CA SER A 862 -15.57 26.57 -26.83
C SER A 862 -16.88 27.19 -27.35
N ASP A 863 -17.24 28.38 -26.87
CA ASP A 863 -18.40 29.10 -27.38
C ASP A 863 -18.09 29.69 -28.77
N GLU A 864 -16.84 30.12 -29.07
CA GLU A 864 -16.45 30.54 -30.42
C GLU A 864 -16.52 29.36 -31.39
N ARG A 865 -15.99 28.19 -31.01
CA ARG A 865 -16.18 26.92 -31.73
C ARG A 865 -17.66 26.64 -31.99
N ASP A 866 -18.50 26.62 -30.96
CA ASP A 866 -19.90 26.21 -31.09
C ASP A 866 -20.77 27.25 -31.82
N ARG A 867 -20.48 28.55 -31.65
CA ARG A 867 -21.07 29.63 -32.46
C ARG A 867 -20.77 29.45 -33.95
N LEU A 868 -19.53 29.07 -34.30
CA LEU A 868 -19.11 28.86 -35.69
C LEU A 868 -19.67 27.57 -36.28
N VAL A 869 -19.67 26.46 -35.54
CA VAL A 869 -20.28 25.18 -35.97
C VAL A 869 -21.78 25.35 -36.22
N LYS A 870 -22.49 26.02 -35.31
CA LYS A 870 -23.90 26.41 -35.50
C LYS A 870 -24.11 27.37 -36.68
N GLY A 871 -23.08 28.12 -37.06
CA GLY A 871 -23.02 28.96 -38.26
C GLY A 871 -22.66 28.22 -39.56
N GLY A 872 -22.52 26.89 -39.54
CA GLY A 872 -22.21 26.07 -40.72
C GLY A 872 -20.73 25.77 -40.96
N TRP A 873 -19.86 26.03 -39.97
CA TRP A 873 -18.49 25.52 -39.98
C TRP A 873 -18.46 24.04 -39.56
N GLN A 874 -17.41 23.32 -39.95
CA GLN A 874 -17.15 21.96 -39.53
C GLN A 874 -16.16 21.96 -38.37
N TYR A 875 -16.43 21.18 -37.32
CA TYR A 875 -15.48 20.93 -36.24
C TYR A 875 -14.61 19.73 -36.62
N GLU A 876 -13.29 19.91 -36.56
CA GLU A 876 -12.31 18.87 -36.93
C GLU A 876 -11.62 18.23 -35.71
N GLY A 877 -12.01 18.63 -34.49
CA GLY A 877 -11.41 18.14 -33.25
C GLY A 877 -10.46 19.14 -32.59
N ILE A 878 -9.68 18.64 -31.64
CA ILE A 878 -8.65 19.39 -30.93
C ILE A 878 -7.38 19.39 -31.79
N LEU A 879 -6.84 20.57 -32.12
CA LEU A 879 -5.53 20.70 -32.77
C LEU A 879 -4.41 20.24 -31.82
N CYS A 880 -4.41 20.78 -30.60
CA CYS A 880 -3.42 20.53 -29.54
C CYS A 880 -3.92 21.16 -28.22
N TYR A 881 -3.09 21.17 -27.18
CA TYR A 881 -3.41 21.80 -25.90
C TYR A 881 -2.53 23.04 -25.65
N SER A 882 -3.05 24.00 -24.90
CA SER A 882 -2.30 25.13 -24.38
C SER A 882 -1.53 24.74 -23.12
N PHE A 883 -0.31 25.27 -23.02
CA PHE A 883 0.42 25.36 -21.77
C PHE A 883 -0.16 26.47 -20.86
N ASP A 884 0.39 26.63 -19.65
CA ASP A 884 0.07 27.74 -18.74
C ASP A 884 0.73 29.08 -19.17
N GLU A 885 0.36 30.16 -18.47
CA GLU A 885 0.79 31.53 -18.78
C GLU A 885 2.30 31.81 -18.59
N THR A 886 3.06 30.87 -18.05
CA THR A 886 4.53 30.94 -18.01
C THR A 886 5.18 30.45 -19.32
N GLY A 887 4.40 29.86 -20.22
CA GLY A 887 4.84 29.39 -21.54
C GLY A 887 5.23 30.50 -22.52
N THR A 888 5.53 30.11 -23.75
CA THR A 888 5.71 31.04 -24.87
C THR A 888 4.32 31.50 -25.35
N PRO A 889 3.99 32.80 -25.34
CA PRO A 889 2.69 33.29 -25.79
C PRO A 889 2.51 33.13 -27.31
N LEU A 890 1.33 32.67 -27.73
CA LEU A 890 0.93 32.62 -29.14
C LEU A 890 -0.11 33.71 -29.42
N TYR A 891 0.25 34.64 -30.28
CA TYR A 891 -0.53 35.82 -30.64
C TYR A 891 -1.43 35.55 -31.84
N ARG A 892 -2.68 36.01 -31.79
CA ARG A 892 -3.61 36.00 -32.93
C ARG A 892 -3.68 37.38 -33.55
N VAL A 893 -3.49 37.46 -34.87
CA VAL A 893 -3.59 38.70 -35.64
C VAL A 893 -4.59 38.53 -36.78
N CYS A 894 -5.37 39.59 -37.05
CA CYS A 894 -6.50 39.59 -37.97
C CYS A 894 -6.31 40.64 -39.08
N ASN A 895 -6.28 40.23 -40.34
CA ASN A 895 -6.29 41.12 -41.50
C ASN A 895 -7.73 41.59 -41.80
N PRO A 896 -8.08 42.86 -41.57
CA PRO A 896 -9.44 43.36 -41.77
C PRO A 896 -9.83 43.55 -43.25
N TYR A 897 -8.87 43.42 -44.17
CA TYR A 897 -9.07 43.70 -45.60
C TYR A 897 -9.34 42.45 -46.45
N VAL A 898 -9.31 41.25 -45.85
CA VAL A 898 -9.56 39.98 -46.55
C VAL A 898 -10.72 39.20 -45.94
N THR A 899 -11.63 38.70 -46.79
CA THR A 899 -12.74 37.82 -46.40
C THR A 899 -12.38 36.33 -46.49
N LYS A 900 -11.14 36.01 -46.86
CA LYS A 900 -10.57 34.66 -46.87
C LYS A 900 -9.28 34.68 -46.05
N ASN A 901 -9.19 33.74 -45.10
CA ASN A 901 -8.10 33.59 -44.13
C ASN A 901 -7.62 34.90 -43.47
N PRO A 902 -8.49 35.59 -42.72
CA PRO A 902 -8.08 36.82 -42.03
C PRO A 902 -7.10 36.55 -40.87
N HIS A 903 -7.06 35.35 -40.29
CA HIS A 903 -6.25 35.08 -39.10
C HIS A 903 -4.90 34.43 -39.38
N HIS A 904 -3.90 34.85 -38.62
CA HIS A 904 -2.56 34.25 -38.54
C HIS A 904 -2.15 34.15 -37.06
N TYR A 905 -1.31 33.16 -36.74
CA TYR A 905 -0.89 32.82 -35.38
C TYR A 905 0.63 32.63 -35.32
N THR A 906 1.29 33.30 -34.37
CA THR A 906 2.75 33.29 -34.23
C THR A 906 3.21 33.47 -32.79
N ASP A 907 4.39 32.94 -32.45
CA ASP A 907 5.11 33.22 -31.20
C ASP A 907 6.11 34.37 -31.33
N SER A 908 6.26 34.95 -32.53
CA SER A 908 7.15 36.07 -32.79
C SER A 908 6.43 37.41 -32.67
N LEU A 909 6.78 38.19 -31.64
CA LEU A 909 6.37 39.59 -31.53
C LEU A 909 6.83 40.43 -32.73
N GLU A 910 8.01 40.14 -33.30
CA GLU A 910 8.51 40.85 -34.49
C GLU A 910 7.62 40.59 -35.73
N GLU A 911 7.02 39.40 -35.83
CA GLU A 911 6.06 39.07 -36.91
C GLU A 911 4.70 39.73 -36.66
N CYS A 912 4.25 39.85 -35.40
CA CYS A 912 3.07 40.64 -35.05
C CYS A 912 3.23 42.13 -35.35
N ASP A 913 4.31 42.75 -34.88
CA ASP A 913 4.62 44.17 -35.09
C ASP A 913 4.75 44.50 -36.59
N PHE A 914 5.39 43.60 -37.35
CA PHE A 914 5.47 43.72 -38.81
C PHE A 914 4.08 43.66 -39.46
N LEU A 915 3.23 42.71 -39.09
CA LEU A 915 1.88 42.60 -39.65
C LEU A 915 0.99 43.79 -39.26
N GLU A 916 1.07 44.29 -38.03
CA GLU A 916 0.35 45.51 -37.61
C GLU A 916 0.82 46.74 -38.40
N SER A 917 2.13 46.90 -38.62
CA SER A 917 2.66 48.00 -39.45
C SER A 917 2.18 47.95 -40.92
N ASN A 918 1.72 46.78 -41.38
CA ASN A 918 1.09 46.56 -42.69
C ASN A 918 -0.45 46.55 -42.64
N GLY A 919 -1.07 47.01 -41.53
CA GLY A 919 -2.51 47.22 -41.41
C GLY A 919 -3.33 46.03 -40.89
N TRP A 920 -2.69 45.00 -40.33
CA TRP A 920 -3.39 43.96 -39.58
C TRP A 920 -3.78 44.48 -38.18
N ARG A 921 -4.78 43.87 -37.53
CA ARG A 921 -5.16 44.12 -36.14
C ARG A 921 -4.60 43.02 -35.25
N ILE A 922 -3.85 43.36 -34.20
CA ILE A 922 -3.51 42.42 -33.14
C ILE A 922 -4.75 42.15 -32.28
N GLU A 923 -5.06 40.88 -32.00
CA GLU A 923 -6.18 40.47 -31.14
C GLU A 923 -5.75 39.99 -29.75
N GLY A 924 -4.43 39.87 -29.52
CA GLY A 924 -3.83 39.48 -28.25
C GLY A 924 -3.32 38.04 -28.22
N ILE A 925 -2.93 37.58 -27.03
CA ILE A 925 -2.51 36.20 -26.78
C ILE A 925 -3.75 35.31 -26.82
N SER A 926 -3.72 34.25 -27.63
CA SER A 926 -4.82 33.28 -27.74
C SER A 926 -4.58 31.97 -26.99
N TRP A 927 -3.33 31.60 -26.74
CA TRP A 927 -2.90 30.49 -25.89
C TRP A 927 -1.39 30.57 -25.63
N TYR A 928 -0.83 29.59 -24.91
CA TYR A 928 0.60 29.47 -24.65
C TYR A 928 1.13 28.12 -25.16
N GLY A 929 2.35 28.11 -25.70
CA GLY A 929 3.12 26.91 -26.03
C GLY A 929 4.21 26.64 -25.01
N LEU A 930 4.82 25.47 -25.11
CA LEU A 930 6.08 25.17 -24.42
C LEU A 930 7.20 26.04 -25.01
N ARG A 931 8.17 26.40 -24.17
CA ARG A 931 9.35 27.18 -24.61
C ARG A 931 10.19 26.34 -25.59
N LYS A 932 10.70 26.99 -26.64
CA LYS A 932 11.47 26.37 -27.74
C LYS A 932 12.89 26.01 -27.33
#